data_AF-A0A430LCG5-F1
#
_entry.id   AF-A0A430LCG5-F1
#
_cell.length_a   1.000
_cell.length_b   1.000
_cell.length_c   1.000
_cell.angle_alpha   90.00
_cell.angle_beta   90.00
_cell.angle_gamma   90.00
#
_symmetry.space_group_name_H-M   'P 1'
#
loop_
_entity.id
_entity.type
_entity.pdbx_description
1 polymer ?
#
loop_
_entity_poly.entity_id
_entity_poly.type
_entity_poly.pdbx_seq_one_letter_code
_entity_poly.pdbx_strand_id
1 'polypeptide(L)'
;MTDPEETLWLRQQLDQARAREKEARAREKEARAREKEARAREEAERREKEAERREKEEAIAREQAERRKNQKTTLEEYLRNCHFRLYTQLRLADTSKSSTGFTKVEGKYYPKWLRPWTSFVDTQRQYHFDAIRKVYGNRRLFHQESTSKDLGATIHYKRAGDENAVVHFEKLAVEDPVREILRPLWEEEEIRKEYQCIELGFSNNMRDFTQPSDGDLAREEEPSKGHERRRWTGPNKRVASEQRVKPPPTKPDGTGIRTHLGGDESLAFVYDYKAAHKVALKYLKPAVANEKLFMEVIERANSSTSRSDAEPRAQEKAEEQIAMALTQVFDYMVRYGVAYGYIPAGKSLLLLHIDQSNPQTLYCHPCVPDEDVGESSDGGDWTDDKVSYTAVAQLASFCLLSLRSQALRGASLDAASREAEATLRKWSEPYDGAARLIGAEDTGSPPSEPSSQATDGSEFIPHVAPADRKVTLRSRSSCRAAMDFGKDGKDDNDDDDDDDGSDGDLSRSRAGTDANKRKDRSWSSSSENEGGDKEEEKSGISEPAPTRQYCTQACLLGLKRGQNLDDNCPNMLSHRTAKGGSRHAIDLNEFARLVSEQLRQNPYQYCEALDGWGKVGAIGVLFKLQLAPYGYTFVGKGSLPSHLGLLQHEGHIYAWLDKLQGEVVPVHLGLVRLDKHQGEAVPVHQGYILPGGARILCMMLMSWGGETVDTVMADGAVTIDLRAEIRRSSQDVWAKGVDHGDERDANRLWNDERRRVMLVDFERATLPRLKHKQLSNVSKKRKRQGDLGGHDRKRFPPGRLWLV
;
A
#
# COMPACT_ATOMS: atom_id res chain seq x y z
N MET A 1 -108.88 39.40 66.49
CA MET A 1 -109.48 38.86 65.25
C MET A 1 -108.61 39.33 64.10
N THR A 2 -107.73 38.47 63.61
CA THR A 2 -106.94 38.72 62.39
C THR A 2 -107.77 38.32 61.17
N ASP A 3 -107.82 39.21 60.19
CA ASP A 3 -108.62 39.08 58.97
C ASP A 3 -108.14 37.88 58.12
N PRO A 4 -109.00 36.89 57.82
CA PRO A 4 -108.65 35.73 57.00
C PRO A 4 -108.15 36.11 55.60
N GLU A 5 -108.59 37.22 55.01
CA GLU A 5 -108.17 37.63 53.67
C GLU A 5 -106.71 38.13 53.63
N GLU A 6 -106.26 38.81 54.68
CA GLU A 6 -104.91 39.35 54.78
C GLU A 6 -103.85 38.23 54.92
N THR A 7 -104.19 37.16 55.65
CA THR A 7 -103.31 35.97 55.79
C THR A 7 -103.18 35.16 54.50
N LEU A 8 -104.22 35.17 53.65
CA LEU A 8 -104.24 34.48 52.36
C LEU A 8 -103.43 35.25 51.32
N TRP A 9 -103.55 36.59 51.31
CA TRP A 9 -102.74 37.49 50.48
C TRP A 9 -101.24 37.42 50.82
N LEU A 10 -100.89 37.43 52.11
CA LEU A 10 -99.51 37.29 52.56
C LEU A 10 -98.90 35.93 52.20
N ARG A 11 -99.66 34.83 52.29
CA ARG A 11 -99.20 33.50 51.82
C ARG A 11 -98.95 33.46 50.33
N GLN A 12 -99.84 34.07 49.54
CA GLN A 12 -99.70 34.12 48.09
C GLN A 12 -98.48 34.97 47.65
N GLN A 13 -98.22 36.08 48.36
CA GLN A 13 -96.99 36.88 48.19
C GLN A 13 -95.73 36.11 48.58
N LEU A 14 -95.76 35.34 49.66
CA LEU A 14 -94.62 34.54 50.12
C LEU A 14 -94.30 33.38 49.16
N ASP A 15 -95.33 32.75 48.60
CA ASP A 15 -95.17 31.69 47.60
C ASP A 15 -94.69 32.25 46.25
N GLN A 16 -95.15 33.44 45.84
CA GLN A 16 -94.60 34.15 44.67
C GLN A 16 -93.13 34.56 44.89
N ALA A 17 -92.77 35.04 46.09
CA ALA A 17 -91.38 35.37 46.43
C ALA A 17 -90.49 34.13 46.42
N ARG A 18 -90.94 33.00 46.98
CA ARG A 18 -90.24 31.71 46.95
C ARG A 18 -90.10 31.14 45.54
N ALA A 19 -91.12 31.32 44.69
CA ALA A 19 -91.06 30.92 43.29
C ALA A 19 -90.00 31.74 42.53
N ARG A 20 -89.97 33.07 42.72
CA ARG A 20 -88.96 33.96 42.15
C ARG A 20 -87.54 33.66 42.65
N GLU A 21 -87.38 33.35 43.93
CA GLU A 21 -86.08 32.96 44.50
C GLU A 21 -85.58 31.61 43.94
N LYS A 22 -86.48 30.63 43.79
CA LYS A 22 -86.16 29.35 43.13
C LYS A 22 -85.77 29.56 41.66
N GLU A 23 -86.48 30.42 40.95
CA GLU A 23 -86.19 30.73 39.55
C GLU A 23 -84.86 31.48 39.42
N ALA A 24 -84.57 32.42 40.31
CA ALA A 24 -83.29 33.12 40.37
C ALA A 24 -82.12 32.16 40.67
N ARG A 25 -82.27 31.24 41.63
CA ARG A 25 -81.29 30.19 41.91
C ARG A 25 -81.11 29.22 40.75
N ALA A 26 -82.17 28.90 40.02
CA ALA A 26 -82.09 28.06 38.83
C ALA A 26 -81.30 28.76 37.71
N ARG A 27 -81.57 30.04 37.46
CA ARG A 27 -80.83 30.86 36.48
C ARG A 27 -79.37 31.05 36.87
N GLU A 28 -79.06 31.25 38.14
CA GLU A 28 -77.68 31.36 38.63
C GLU A 28 -76.92 30.05 38.47
N LYS A 29 -77.54 28.90 38.78
CA LYS A 29 -76.94 27.58 38.53
C LYS A 29 -76.71 27.33 37.04
N GLU A 30 -77.66 27.72 36.19
CA GLU A 30 -77.53 27.58 34.74
C GLU A 30 -76.42 28.48 34.19
N ALA A 31 -76.34 29.74 34.63
CA ALA A 31 -75.26 30.65 34.26
C ALA A 31 -73.88 30.11 34.67
N ARG A 32 -73.77 29.58 35.91
CA ARG A 32 -72.52 28.99 36.42
C ARG A 32 -72.15 27.68 35.70
N ALA A 33 -73.14 26.92 35.23
CA ALA A 33 -72.91 25.74 34.40
C ALA A 33 -72.39 26.13 33.01
N ARG A 34 -72.98 27.14 32.37
CA ARG A 34 -72.53 27.68 31.08
C ARG A 34 -71.13 28.28 31.15
N GLU A 35 -70.80 28.99 32.23
CA GLU A 35 -69.45 29.54 32.43
C GLU A 35 -68.40 28.44 32.61
N LYS A 36 -68.72 27.38 33.38
CA LYS A 36 -67.84 26.20 33.49
C LYS A 36 -67.67 25.47 32.17
N GLU A 37 -68.72 25.33 31.39
CA GLU A 37 -68.65 24.70 30.06
C GLU A 37 -67.81 25.55 29.10
N ALA A 38 -67.99 26.87 29.09
CA ALA A 38 -67.19 27.78 28.28
C ALA A 38 -65.69 27.71 28.66
N ARG A 39 -65.38 27.73 29.96
CA ARG A 39 -64.00 27.62 30.46
C ARG A 39 -63.40 26.25 30.14
N ALA A 40 -64.18 25.18 30.20
CA ALA A 40 -63.73 23.84 29.82
C ALA A 40 -63.47 23.73 28.31
N ARG A 41 -64.30 24.36 27.47
CA ARG A 41 -64.08 24.44 26.02
C ARG A 41 -62.83 25.23 25.67
N GLU A 42 -62.61 26.39 26.31
CA GLU A 42 -61.43 27.21 26.08
C GLU A 42 -60.15 26.51 26.54
N GLU A 43 -60.19 25.79 27.67
CA GLU A 43 -59.06 24.98 28.12
C GLU A 43 -58.80 23.79 27.18
N ALA A 44 -59.84 23.14 26.65
CA ALA A 44 -59.71 22.07 25.68
C ALA A 44 -59.09 22.57 24.36
N GLU A 45 -59.56 23.71 23.84
CA GLU A 45 -59.02 24.34 22.62
C GLU A 45 -57.55 24.76 22.80
N ARG A 46 -57.18 25.27 23.99
CA ARG A 46 -55.79 25.59 24.30
C ARG A 46 -54.90 24.34 24.34
N ARG A 47 -55.39 23.24 24.92
CA ARG A 47 -54.64 21.96 24.95
C ARG A 47 -54.49 21.38 23.54
N GLU A 48 -55.50 21.48 22.70
CA GLU A 48 -55.45 21.04 21.30
C GLU A 48 -54.42 21.85 20.50
N LYS A 49 -54.42 23.18 20.61
CA LYS A 49 -53.42 24.04 19.95
C LYS A 49 -52.00 23.79 20.46
N GLU A 50 -51.82 23.50 21.75
CA GLU A 50 -50.51 23.16 22.31
C GLU A 50 -50.03 21.79 21.83
N ALA A 51 -50.92 20.80 21.74
CA ALA A 51 -50.61 19.48 21.19
C ALA A 51 -50.23 19.57 19.70
N GLU A 52 -50.99 20.32 18.91
CA GLU A 52 -50.70 20.54 17.48
C GLU A 52 -49.35 21.26 17.28
N ARG A 53 -49.03 22.24 18.13
CA ARG A 53 -47.72 22.92 18.08
C ARG A 53 -46.57 21.96 18.41
N ARG A 54 -46.71 21.15 19.46
CA ARG A 54 -45.71 20.13 19.82
C ARG A 54 -45.53 19.11 18.70
N GLU A 55 -46.61 18.65 18.08
CA GLU A 55 -46.54 17.71 16.95
C GLU A 55 -45.83 18.33 15.73
N LYS A 56 -46.12 19.60 15.41
CA LYS A 56 -45.41 20.33 14.34
C LYS A 56 -43.93 20.52 14.66
N GLU A 57 -43.58 20.91 15.89
CA GLU A 57 -42.19 21.05 16.33
C GLU A 57 -41.45 19.72 16.27
N GLU A 58 -42.07 18.62 16.70
CA GLU A 58 -41.51 17.28 16.58
C GLU A 58 -41.38 16.80 15.13
N ALA A 59 -42.33 17.14 14.26
CA ALA A 59 -42.27 16.80 12.84
C ALA A 59 -41.10 17.55 12.16
N ILE A 60 -40.96 18.85 12.41
CA ILE A 60 -39.82 19.65 11.92
C ILE A 60 -38.51 19.11 12.47
N ALA A 61 -38.44 18.78 13.77
CA ALA A 61 -37.24 18.20 14.37
C ALA A 61 -36.89 16.84 13.76
N ARG A 62 -37.88 15.98 13.50
CA ARG A 62 -37.70 14.69 12.82
C ARG A 62 -37.20 14.85 11.39
N GLU A 63 -37.81 15.77 10.62
CA GLU A 63 -37.40 16.07 9.25
C GLU A 63 -35.97 16.63 9.20
N GLN A 64 -35.63 17.57 10.09
CA GLN A 64 -34.27 18.10 10.20
C GLN A 64 -33.27 17.03 10.60
N ALA A 65 -33.63 16.12 11.51
CA ALA A 65 -32.77 15.01 11.90
C ALA A 65 -32.54 14.03 10.74
N GLU A 66 -33.57 13.67 9.97
CA GLU A 66 -33.44 12.85 8.76
C GLU A 66 -32.59 13.53 7.68
N ARG A 67 -32.81 14.84 7.47
CA ARG A 67 -32.00 15.61 6.52
C ARG A 67 -30.53 15.63 6.90
N ARG A 68 -30.21 15.76 8.20
CA ARG A 68 -28.81 15.70 8.70
C ARG A 68 -28.19 14.32 8.47
N LYS A 69 -28.94 13.23 8.63
CA LYS A 69 -28.44 11.86 8.40
C LYS A 69 -28.08 11.58 6.95
N ASN A 70 -28.80 12.22 6.01
CA ASN A 70 -28.66 12.03 4.57
C ASN A 70 -27.90 13.16 3.87
N GLN A 71 -27.28 14.07 4.65
CA GLN A 71 -26.38 15.08 4.11
C GLN A 71 -24.94 14.54 4.11
N LYS A 72 -24.14 14.95 3.13
CA LYS A 72 -22.69 14.73 3.17
C LYS A 72 -22.08 15.32 4.45
N THR A 73 -21.07 14.65 4.97
CA THR A 73 -20.42 15.01 6.23
C THR A 73 -19.16 15.84 6.02
N THR A 74 -18.82 16.68 7.01
CA THR A 74 -17.48 17.31 7.10
C THR A 74 -16.42 16.26 7.46
N LEU A 75 -15.13 16.63 7.41
CA LEU A 75 -14.04 15.72 7.80
C LEU A 75 -14.22 15.20 9.23
N GLU A 76 -14.49 16.10 10.19
CA GLU A 76 -14.64 15.73 11.61
C GLU A 76 -15.88 14.86 11.85
N GLU A 77 -17.02 15.20 11.24
CA GLU A 77 -18.24 14.38 11.29
C GLU A 77 -17.99 12.99 10.68
N TYR A 78 -17.23 12.92 9.58
CA TYR A 78 -16.89 11.66 8.93
C TYR A 78 -15.98 10.81 9.80
N LEU A 79 -14.91 11.37 10.37
CA LEU A 79 -14.00 10.66 11.28
C LEU A 79 -14.74 10.16 12.54
N ARG A 80 -15.67 10.97 13.07
CA ARG A 80 -16.58 10.56 14.15
C ARG A 80 -17.42 9.35 13.77
N ASN A 81 -17.99 9.37 12.57
CA ASN A 81 -18.79 8.26 12.05
C ASN A 81 -17.93 7.02 11.81
N CYS A 82 -16.75 7.16 11.21
CA CYS A 82 -15.80 6.06 11.04
C CYS A 82 -15.46 5.40 12.37
N HIS A 83 -15.20 6.20 13.41
CA HIS A 83 -14.88 5.65 14.72
C HIS A 83 -16.09 4.98 15.38
N PHE A 84 -17.18 5.71 15.64
CA PHE A 84 -18.29 5.17 16.45
C PHE A 84 -19.30 4.30 15.69
N ARG A 85 -19.36 4.41 14.36
CA ARG A 85 -20.30 3.62 13.53
C ARG A 85 -19.61 2.49 12.78
N LEU A 86 -18.31 2.54 12.52
CA LEU A 86 -17.59 1.46 11.83
C LEU A 86 -16.62 0.73 12.78
N TYR A 87 -15.62 1.44 13.29
CA TYR A 87 -14.50 0.85 14.02
C TYR A 87 -14.95 0.14 15.30
N THR A 88 -15.79 0.80 16.11
CA THR A 88 -16.30 0.22 17.37
C THR A 88 -17.25 -0.96 17.16
N GLN A 89 -17.75 -1.19 15.94
CA GLN A 89 -18.65 -2.31 15.63
C GLN A 89 -17.91 -3.65 15.49
N LEU A 90 -16.57 -3.65 15.46
CA LEU A 90 -15.78 -4.89 15.39
C LEU A 90 -16.07 -5.79 16.59
N ARG A 91 -16.56 -7.00 16.30
CA ARG A 91 -16.77 -8.08 17.27
C ARG A 91 -15.80 -9.22 17.03
N LEU A 92 -14.96 -9.52 18.01
CA LEU A 92 -14.03 -10.64 17.94
C LEU A 92 -14.76 -11.97 18.23
N ALA A 93 -14.35 -13.04 17.55
CA ALA A 93 -14.80 -14.39 17.90
C ALA A 93 -14.11 -14.89 19.18
N ASP A 94 -14.67 -15.94 19.78
CA ASP A 94 -14.08 -16.57 20.97
C ASP A 94 -12.70 -17.18 20.62
N THR A 95 -11.72 -17.00 21.52
CA THR A 95 -10.33 -17.43 21.30
C THR A 95 -10.20 -18.93 21.08
N SER A 96 -11.18 -19.71 21.57
CA SER A 96 -11.29 -21.17 21.37
C SER A 96 -11.54 -21.60 19.91
N LYS A 97 -12.03 -20.68 19.06
CA LYS A 97 -12.36 -20.92 17.64
C LYS A 97 -11.43 -20.17 16.67
N SER A 98 -10.42 -19.49 17.20
CA SER A 98 -9.52 -18.64 16.42
C SER A 98 -8.39 -19.45 15.79
N SER A 99 -7.98 -19.08 14.58
CA SER A 99 -6.89 -19.77 13.88
C SER A 99 -5.58 -19.67 14.67
N THR A 100 -4.87 -20.80 14.79
CA THR A 100 -3.61 -20.96 15.53
C THR A 100 -2.37 -20.81 14.65
N GLY A 101 -2.52 -20.34 13.41
CA GLY A 101 -1.39 -20.19 12.49
C GLY A 101 -0.33 -19.27 13.07
N PHE A 102 0.91 -19.73 13.19
CA PHE A 102 2.03 -18.92 13.69
C PHE A 102 2.61 -18.04 12.57
N THR A 103 2.97 -16.80 12.90
CA THR A 103 3.73 -15.92 11.99
C THR A 103 5.14 -16.50 11.83
N LYS A 104 5.46 -17.10 10.68
CA LYS A 104 6.80 -17.68 10.48
C LYS A 104 7.84 -16.60 10.20
N VAL A 105 8.75 -16.41 11.15
CA VAL A 105 9.83 -15.41 11.06
C VAL A 105 11.22 -16.02 10.97
N GLU A 106 11.34 -17.35 10.94
CA GLU A 106 12.62 -18.03 10.85
C GLU A 106 13.41 -17.57 9.60
N GLY A 107 14.65 -17.14 9.82
CA GLY A 107 15.52 -16.61 8.76
C GLY A 107 15.24 -15.16 8.35
N LYS A 108 14.32 -14.45 9.01
CA LYS A 108 14.07 -13.01 8.80
C LYS A 108 14.94 -12.15 9.69
N TYR A 109 15.33 -10.98 9.21
CA TYR A 109 16.03 -10.02 10.05
C TYR A 109 15.11 -9.50 11.14
N TYR A 110 15.64 -9.32 12.35
CA TYR A 110 14.89 -8.75 13.46
C TYR A 110 15.66 -7.58 14.08
N PRO A 111 14.96 -6.53 14.56
CA PRO A 111 15.61 -5.38 15.15
C PRO A 111 16.26 -5.75 16.49
N LYS A 112 17.34 -5.05 16.84
CA LYS A 112 17.99 -5.23 18.14
C LYS A 112 17.23 -4.51 19.25
N TRP A 113 16.73 -3.31 18.96
CA TRP A 113 16.06 -2.44 19.93
C TRP A 113 14.66 -2.08 19.45
N LEU A 114 13.72 -2.05 20.39
CA LEU A 114 12.40 -1.45 20.22
C LEU A 114 12.40 -0.09 20.93
N ARG A 115 11.91 0.97 20.29
CA ARG A 115 11.78 2.28 20.94
C ARG A 115 10.41 2.91 20.68
N PRO A 116 9.87 3.66 21.64
CA PRO A 116 8.69 4.49 21.39
C PRO A 116 8.98 5.52 20.29
N TRP A 117 8.04 5.71 19.38
CA TRP A 117 8.16 6.74 18.34
C TRP A 117 7.62 8.09 18.82
N THR A 118 8.36 8.75 19.70
CA THR A 118 7.91 9.99 20.38
C THR A 118 7.66 11.15 19.42
N SER A 119 8.49 11.34 18.39
CA SER A 119 8.29 12.42 17.40
C SER A 119 6.94 12.34 16.70
N PHE A 120 6.42 11.13 16.46
CA PHE A 120 5.10 10.94 15.88
C PHE A 120 4.01 11.45 16.82
N VAL A 121 4.12 11.09 18.10
CA VAL A 121 3.15 11.47 19.15
C VAL A 121 3.12 12.97 19.37
N ASP A 122 4.31 13.58 19.45
CA ASP A 122 4.49 14.95 19.92
C ASP A 122 4.23 15.98 18.83
N THR A 123 4.59 15.68 17.57
CA THR A 123 4.61 16.69 16.50
C THR A 123 4.10 16.17 15.15
N GLN A 124 4.61 15.05 14.64
CA GLN A 124 4.39 14.68 13.23
C GLN A 124 2.93 14.31 12.94
N ARG A 125 2.25 13.59 13.85
CA ARG A 125 0.82 13.26 13.69
C ARG A 125 -0.01 14.52 13.51
N GLN A 126 0.14 15.48 14.43
CA GLN A 126 -0.65 16.71 14.44
C GLN A 126 -0.35 17.57 13.22
N TYR A 127 0.93 17.73 12.87
CA TYR A 127 1.34 18.47 11.68
C TYR A 127 0.66 17.96 10.40
N HIS A 128 0.70 16.64 10.16
CA HIS A 128 0.09 16.05 8.98
C HIS A 128 -1.44 16.06 9.04
N PHE A 129 -2.03 15.87 10.22
CA PHE A 129 -3.48 15.99 10.39
C PHE A 129 -3.98 17.43 10.11
N ASP A 130 -3.24 18.45 10.54
CA ASP A 130 -3.57 19.84 10.27
C ASP A 130 -3.47 20.19 8.78
N ALA A 131 -2.51 19.60 8.05
CA ALA A 131 -2.44 19.73 6.60
C ALA A 131 -3.72 19.19 5.92
N ILE A 132 -4.21 18.03 6.36
CA ILE A 132 -5.48 17.45 5.90
C ILE A 132 -6.64 18.39 6.23
N ARG A 133 -6.72 18.85 7.48
CA ARG A 133 -7.80 19.71 7.98
C ARG A 133 -7.87 21.05 7.24
N LYS A 134 -6.71 21.65 6.93
CA LYS A 134 -6.61 22.91 6.18
C LYS A 134 -7.26 22.81 4.80
N VAL A 135 -7.06 21.70 4.08
CA VAL A 135 -7.63 21.48 2.74
C VAL A 135 -9.15 21.31 2.78
N TYR A 136 -9.65 20.60 3.78
CA TYR A 136 -11.08 20.31 3.88
C TYR A 136 -11.89 21.44 4.50
N GLY A 137 -11.35 22.13 5.51
CA GLY A 137 -12.09 23.13 6.28
C GLY A 137 -13.49 22.61 6.66
N ASN A 138 -14.52 23.39 6.33
CA ASN A 138 -15.92 23.05 6.58
C ASN A 138 -16.63 22.39 5.38
N ARG A 139 -15.90 21.92 4.36
CA ARG A 139 -16.49 21.30 3.16
C ARG A 139 -17.15 19.96 3.52
N ARG A 140 -18.36 19.74 3.00
CA ARG A 140 -19.14 18.50 3.19
C ARG A 140 -18.94 17.55 2.01
N LEU A 141 -17.82 16.84 1.98
CA LEU A 141 -17.41 15.99 0.85
C LEU A 141 -17.69 14.51 1.06
N PHE A 142 -17.72 14.06 2.32
CA PHE A 142 -17.68 12.65 2.70
C PHE A 142 -19.06 12.01 2.83
N HIS A 143 -19.08 10.68 2.96
CA HIS A 143 -20.30 9.90 3.07
C HIS A 143 -21.21 10.37 4.21
N GLN A 144 -22.51 10.28 3.95
CA GLN A 144 -23.57 10.61 4.90
C GLN A 144 -23.61 9.61 6.08
N GLU A 145 -24.16 10.04 7.22
CA GLU A 145 -24.20 9.21 8.44
C GLU A 145 -24.96 7.89 8.21
N SER A 146 -26.02 7.89 7.39
CA SER A 146 -26.77 6.68 7.05
C SER A 146 -25.90 5.61 6.38
N THR A 147 -25.03 6.00 5.43
CA THR A 147 -24.08 5.08 4.79
C THR A 147 -23.11 4.45 5.82
N SER A 148 -22.57 5.24 6.74
CA SER A 148 -21.70 4.70 7.80
C SER A 148 -22.46 3.75 8.74
N LYS A 149 -23.74 4.01 9.01
CA LYS A 149 -24.58 3.09 9.81
C LYS A 149 -24.80 1.75 9.09
N ASP A 150 -25.09 1.78 7.80
CA ASP A 150 -25.34 0.57 7.01
C ASP A 150 -24.07 -0.30 6.89
N LEU A 151 -22.93 0.34 6.64
CA LEU A 151 -21.61 -0.32 6.66
C LEU A 151 -21.29 -0.89 8.06
N GLY A 152 -21.58 -0.12 9.11
CA GLY A 152 -21.43 -0.56 10.50
C GLY A 152 -22.25 -1.80 10.83
N ALA A 153 -23.50 -1.88 10.36
CA ALA A 153 -24.34 -3.05 10.53
C ALA A 153 -23.75 -4.28 9.82
N THR A 154 -23.13 -4.09 8.66
CA THR A 154 -22.44 -5.16 7.92
C THR A 154 -21.23 -5.70 8.68
N ILE A 155 -20.44 -4.81 9.31
CA ILE A 155 -19.31 -5.18 10.17
C ILE A 155 -19.82 -5.96 11.39
N HIS A 156 -20.84 -5.43 12.08
CA HIS A 156 -21.36 -5.98 13.33
C HIS A 156 -21.86 -7.42 13.19
N TYR A 157 -22.46 -7.76 12.05
CA TYR A 157 -23.00 -9.09 11.78
C TYR A 157 -21.90 -10.17 11.70
N LYS A 158 -20.69 -9.82 11.24
CA LYS A 158 -19.58 -10.77 11.05
C LYS A 158 -18.64 -10.72 12.26
N ARG A 159 -18.49 -11.83 12.98
CA ARG A 159 -17.45 -11.94 14.02
C ARG A 159 -16.08 -12.19 13.37
N ALA A 160 -15.08 -11.40 13.75
CA ALA A 160 -13.71 -11.58 13.31
C ALA A 160 -13.01 -12.67 14.15
N GLY A 161 -12.93 -13.89 13.60
CA GLY A 161 -12.26 -15.04 14.23
C GLY A 161 -11.01 -15.52 13.49
N ASP A 162 -10.73 -14.99 12.31
CA ASP A 162 -9.55 -15.29 11.51
C ASP A 162 -8.96 -14.03 10.88
N GLU A 163 -7.78 -14.16 10.27
CA GLU A 163 -7.08 -13.04 9.62
C GLU A 163 -7.90 -12.44 8.47
N ASN A 164 -8.59 -13.26 7.67
CA ASN A 164 -9.40 -12.78 6.55
C ASN A 164 -10.55 -11.87 7.00
N ALA A 165 -11.19 -12.18 8.13
CA ALA A 165 -12.24 -11.34 8.69
C ALA A 165 -11.68 -10.01 9.23
N VAL A 166 -10.47 -10.02 9.81
CA VAL A 166 -9.77 -8.80 10.21
C VAL A 166 -9.38 -7.96 9.00
N VAL A 167 -8.84 -8.58 7.94
CA VAL A 167 -8.52 -7.92 6.66
C VAL A 167 -9.75 -7.22 6.08
N HIS A 168 -10.91 -7.88 6.06
CA HIS A 168 -12.15 -7.27 5.54
C HIS A 168 -12.60 -6.08 6.40
N PHE A 169 -12.50 -6.19 7.73
CA PHE A 169 -12.81 -5.09 8.64
C PHE A 169 -11.88 -3.90 8.43
N GLU A 170 -10.56 -4.13 8.40
CA GLU A 170 -9.56 -3.07 8.27
C GLU A 170 -9.72 -2.28 6.98
N LYS A 171 -10.00 -2.98 5.88
CA LYS A 171 -10.32 -2.32 4.60
C LYS A 171 -11.54 -1.42 4.71
N LEU A 172 -12.65 -1.96 5.20
CA LEU A 172 -13.93 -1.23 5.23
C LEU A 172 -13.96 -0.08 6.25
N ALA A 173 -13.36 -0.29 7.43
CA ALA A 173 -13.47 0.62 8.56
C ALA A 173 -12.30 1.63 8.66
N VAL A 174 -11.15 1.33 8.03
CA VAL A 174 -9.94 2.13 8.14
C VAL A 174 -9.36 2.52 6.78
N GLU A 175 -8.92 1.56 5.95
CA GLU A 175 -8.18 1.88 4.71
C GLU A 175 -9.02 2.58 3.65
N ASP A 176 -10.26 2.14 3.41
CA ASP A 176 -11.16 2.77 2.44
C ASP A 176 -11.54 4.20 2.89
N PRO A 177 -11.91 4.45 4.16
CA PRO A 177 -12.03 5.82 4.68
C PRO A 177 -10.77 6.67 4.51
N VAL A 178 -9.57 6.11 4.74
CA VAL A 178 -8.31 6.82 4.49
C VAL A 178 -8.17 7.17 3.02
N ARG A 179 -8.46 6.24 2.10
CA ARG A 179 -8.45 6.50 0.65
C ARG A 179 -9.42 7.61 0.25
N GLU A 180 -10.63 7.63 0.83
CA GLU A 180 -11.61 8.70 0.60
C GLU A 180 -11.12 10.06 1.13
N ILE A 181 -10.36 10.08 2.23
CA ILE A 181 -9.73 11.30 2.77
C ILE A 181 -8.49 11.72 1.97
N LEU A 182 -7.75 10.81 1.35
CA LEU A 182 -6.56 11.17 0.59
C LEU A 182 -6.89 11.61 -0.84
N ARG A 183 -7.92 11.02 -1.48
CA ARG A 183 -8.24 11.27 -2.89
C ARG A 183 -8.41 12.76 -3.23
N PRO A 184 -9.22 13.56 -2.51
CA PRO A 184 -9.36 14.98 -2.82
C PRO A 184 -8.12 15.83 -2.49
N LEU A 185 -7.23 15.37 -1.60
CA LEU A 185 -6.01 16.12 -1.26
C LEU A 185 -5.10 16.31 -2.49
N TRP A 186 -5.12 15.36 -3.41
CA TRP A 186 -4.30 15.41 -4.62
C TRP A 186 -4.81 16.40 -5.67
N GLU A 187 -6.03 16.92 -5.52
CA GLU A 187 -6.53 18.02 -6.35
C GLU A 187 -5.80 19.33 -6.03
N GLU A 188 -5.30 19.47 -4.80
CA GLU A 188 -4.63 20.68 -4.32
C GLU A 188 -3.15 20.73 -4.74
N GLU A 189 -2.77 21.77 -5.49
CA GLU A 189 -1.41 21.93 -5.99
C GLU A 189 -0.37 22.11 -4.86
N GLU A 190 -0.74 22.79 -3.76
CA GLU A 190 0.12 22.97 -2.59
C GLU A 190 0.52 21.62 -1.97
N ILE A 191 -0.45 20.70 -1.81
CA ILE A 191 -0.22 19.37 -1.25
C ILE A 191 0.65 18.54 -2.20
N ARG A 192 0.34 18.54 -3.50
CA ARG A 192 1.15 17.80 -4.49
C ARG A 192 2.61 18.24 -4.49
N LYS A 193 2.87 19.54 -4.38
CA LYS A 193 4.23 20.10 -4.29
C LYS A 193 4.88 19.78 -2.96
N GLU A 194 4.18 19.91 -1.83
CA GLU A 194 4.74 19.65 -0.51
C GLU A 194 5.19 18.18 -0.37
N TYR A 195 4.36 17.23 -0.80
CA TYR A 195 4.61 15.80 -0.66
C TYR A 195 5.23 15.14 -1.90
N GLN A 196 5.46 15.90 -2.97
CA GLN A 196 5.99 15.42 -4.26
C GLN A 196 5.21 14.21 -4.80
N CYS A 197 3.88 14.25 -4.66
CA CYS A 197 3.00 13.10 -4.85
C CYS A 197 1.69 13.55 -5.52
N ILE A 198 1.20 12.80 -6.51
CA ILE A 198 -0.10 13.04 -7.15
C ILE A 198 -1.14 11.98 -6.79
N GLU A 199 -0.73 10.85 -6.24
CA GLU A 199 -1.62 9.79 -5.78
C GLU A 199 -0.91 8.88 -4.78
N LEU A 200 -1.64 8.41 -3.76
CA LEU A 200 -1.20 7.35 -2.85
C LEU A 200 -2.26 6.24 -2.81
N GLY A 201 -1.89 5.05 -3.29
CA GLY A 201 -2.76 3.89 -3.34
C GLY A 201 -2.34 2.78 -2.38
N PHE A 202 -3.31 2.07 -1.81
CA PHE A 202 -3.09 0.82 -1.08
C PHE A 202 -3.23 -0.37 -2.03
N SER A 203 -2.17 -1.16 -2.16
CA SER A 203 -2.16 -2.39 -2.96
C SER A 203 -2.14 -3.61 -2.05
N ASN A 204 -3.26 -4.33 -2.03
CA ASN A 204 -3.51 -5.51 -1.19
C ASN A 204 -3.10 -6.84 -1.83
N ASN A 205 -2.46 -6.76 -2.99
CA ASN A 205 -1.74 -7.83 -3.63
C ASN A 205 -0.55 -7.14 -4.28
N MET A 206 0.68 -7.36 -3.77
CA MET A 206 1.88 -7.10 -4.57
C MET A 206 1.60 -7.74 -5.95
N ARG A 207 1.50 -6.94 -7.03
CA ARG A 207 0.96 -7.39 -8.32
C ARG A 207 1.78 -8.59 -8.80
N ASP A 208 1.34 -9.80 -8.44
CA ASP A 208 1.81 -11.03 -9.03
C ASP A 208 1.08 -11.07 -10.35
N PHE A 209 1.83 -10.84 -11.43
CA PHE A 209 1.34 -10.85 -12.81
C PHE A 209 0.21 -11.87 -12.95
N THR A 210 -1.03 -11.39 -12.99
CA THR A 210 -2.21 -12.22 -13.31
C THR A 210 -3.36 -11.34 -13.75
N GLN A 211 -3.74 -11.62 -15.00
CA GLN A 211 -4.97 -11.36 -15.75
C GLN A 211 -5.50 -9.91 -15.81
N PRO A 212 -5.67 -9.36 -17.03
CA PRO A 212 -6.55 -8.22 -17.22
C PRO A 212 -7.94 -8.58 -16.71
N SER A 213 -8.54 -7.65 -15.97
CA SER A 213 -9.97 -7.60 -15.68
C SER A 213 -10.77 -7.97 -16.92
N ASP A 214 -11.54 -9.06 -16.87
CA ASP A 214 -12.67 -9.29 -17.79
C ASP A 214 -13.74 -8.23 -17.49
N GLY A 215 -13.53 -7.03 -18.02
CA GLY A 215 -14.56 -6.05 -18.30
C GLY A 215 -14.96 -6.20 -19.76
N ASP A 216 -16.26 -6.26 -20.01
CA ASP A 216 -16.95 -6.40 -21.30
C ASP A 216 -16.92 -7.79 -21.96
N LEU A 217 -17.85 -8.65 -21.53
CA LEU A 217 -18.96 -9.04 -22.40
C LEU A 217 -20.17 -9.43 -21.54
N ALA A 218 -21.23 -8.61 -21.63
CA ALA A 218 -22.58 -9.05 -21.30
C ALA A 218 -22.90 -10.33 -22.07
N ARG A 219 -23.24 -11.41 -21.38
CA ARG A 219 -24.01 -12.51 -21.98
C ARG A 219 -25.00 -13.07 -20.99
N GLU A 220 -26.21 -13.10 -21.51
CA GLU A 220 -27.48 -13.42 -20.91
C GLU A 220 -27.52 -14.81 -20.26
N GLU A 221 -28.42 -14.93 -19.30
CA GLU A 221 -28.86 -16.17 -18.68
C GLU A 221 -29.42 -17.19 -19.70
N GLU A 222 -29.51 -18.44 -19.22
CA GLU A 222 -30.28 -19.60 -19.71
C GLU A 222 -29.54 -20.66 -20.57
N PRO A 223 -29.97 -21.94 -20.56
CA PRO A 223 -29.97 -22.86 -19.40
C PRO A 223 -29.43 -24.28 -19.75
N SER A 224 -29.00 -25.00 -18.71
CA SER A 224 -29.15 -26.45 -18.47
C SER A 224 -29.29 -27.44 -19.65
N LYS A 225 -28.25 -28.26 -19.92
CA LYS A 225 -28.28 -29.72 -20.26
C LYS A 225 -26.85 -30.27 -20.04
N GLY A 226 -26.52 -31.36 -19.34
CA GLY A 226 -27.22 -32.53 -18.80
C GLY A 226 -26.27 -33.74 -18.98
N HIS A 227 -26.09 -34.53 -17.92
CA HIS A 227 -25.38 -35.83 -17.83
C HIS A 227 -23.84 -35.76 -17.66
N GLU A 228 -23.19 -36.44 -16.73
CA GLU A 228 -23.60 -37.54 -15.85
C GLU A 228 -22.65 -37.66 -14.65
N ARG A 229 -23.20 -37.59 -13.44
CA ARG A 229 -22.52 -37.98 -12.19
C ARG A 229 -22.45 -39.50 -12.14
N ARG A 230 -21.28 -40.09 -12.39
CA ARG A 230 -21.00 -41.46 -11.94
C ARG A 230 -20.30 -41.43 -10.58
N ARG A 231 -21.11 -41.70 -9.58
CA ARG A 231 -20.76 -42.02 -8.19
C ARG A 231 -20.02 -43.36 -8.17
N TRP A 232 -18.71 -43.34 -7.94
CA TRP A 232 -17.99 -44.54 -7.52
C TRP A 232 -17.65 -44.41 -6.04
N THR A 233 -18.47 -45.04 -5.20
CA THR A 233 -18.17 -45.33 -3.80
C THR A 233 -17.21 -46.51 -3.74
N GLY A 234 -16.01 -46.28 -3.20
CA GLY A 234 -14.99 -47.29 -2.91
C GLY A 234 -14.05 -46.78 -1.80
N PRO A 235 -13.52 -47.66 -0.94
CA PRO A 235 -13.22 -47.37 0.45
C PRO A 235 -11.97 -46.52 0.69
N ASN A 236 -12.04 -45.68 1.70
CA ASN A 236 -10.97 -44.87 2.29
C ASN A 236 -9.62 -45.59 2.32
N LYS A 237 -8.71 -45.22 1.42
CA LYS A 237 -7.28 -45.17 1.72
C LYS A 237 -6.96 -43.73 2.09
N ARG A 238 -6.76 -43.48 3.39
CA ARG A 238 -6.10 -42.28 3.90
C ARG A 238 -4.71 -42.24 3.27
N VAL A 239 -4.58 -41.54 2.14
CA VAL A 239 -3.27 -41.03 1.73
C VAL A 239 -3.06 -39.85 2.66
N ALA A 240 -2.09 -39.97 3.56
CA ALA A 240 -1.62 -38.83 4.32
C ALA A 240 -1.31 -37.74 3.29
N SER A 241 -2.08 -36.65 3.32
CA SER A 241 -1.67 -35.43 2.66
C SER A 241 -0.36 -35.06 3.35
N GLU A 242 0.76 -35.40 2.72
CA GLU A 242 2.02 -34.75 3.01
C GLU A 242 1.70 -33.26 2.93
N GLN A 243 1.64 -32.63 4.10
CA GLN A 243 1.57 -31.19 4.20
C GLN A 243 2.83 -30.71 3.48
N ARG A 244 2.67 -30.35 2.21
CA ARG A 244 3.66 -29.61 1.45
C ARG A 244 3.93 -28.38 2.29
N VAL A 245 5.05 -28.39 3.00
CA VAL A 245 5.50 -27.30 3.85
C VAL A 245 5.59 -26.09 2.93
N LYS A 246 4.58 -25.22 2.99
CA LYS A 246 4.61 -23.97 2.25
C LYS A 246 5.80 -23.18 2.81
N PRO A 247 6.76 -22.75 1.97
CA PRO A 247 7.82 -21.87 2.42
C PRO A 247 7.19 -20.61 3.04
N PRO A 248 7.86 -19.98 4.03
CA PRO A 248 7.34 -18.79 4.68
C PRO A 248 7.03 -17.68 3.65
N PRO A 249 5.98 -16.87 3.87
CA PRO A 249 5.67 -15.77 2.98
C PRO A 249 6.86 -14.81 2.94
N THR A 250 7.37 -14.58 1.73
CA THR A 250 8.46 -13.66 1.40
C THR A 250 7.96 -12.26 1.02
N LYS A 251 6.65 -12.02 1.09
CA LYS A 251 5.98 -10.79 0.63
C LYS A 251 5.02 -10.28 1.70
N PRO A 252 4.91 -8.95 1.90
CA PRO A 252 3.89 -8.34 2.74
C PRO A 252 2.48 -8.59 2.18
N ASP A 253 1.48 -8.49 3.05
CA ASP A 253 0.07 -8.57 2.64
C ASP A 253 -0.33 -7.36 1.78
N GLY A 254 0.28 -6.20 2.05
CA GLY A 254 0.07 -5.03 1.21
C GLY A 254 1.14 -3.95 1.32
N THR A 255 1.01 -2.97 0.44
CA THR A 255 1.96 -1.87 0.27
C THR A 255 1.24 -0.56 -0.03
N GLY A 256 1.84 0.56 0.39
CA GLY A 256 1.48 1.89 -0.07
C GLY A 256 2.31 2.26 -1.29
N ILE A 257 1.67 2.57 -2.41
CA ILE A 257 2.31 2.97 -3.67
C ILE A 257 2.03 4.46 -3.87
N ARG A 258 3.08 5.27 -3.95
CA ARG A 258 2.98 6.68 -4.31
C ARG A 258 3.30 6.88 -5.79
N THR A 259 2.57 7.79 -6.41
CA THR A 259 2.84 8.27 -7.76
C THR A 259 3.46 9.66 -7.65
N HIS A 260 4.68 9.81 -8.17
CA HIS A 260 5.40 11.08 -8.17
C HIS A 260 4.81 12.05 -9.18
N LEU A 261 5.25 13.32 -9.13
CA LEU A 261 4.82 14.35 -10.09
C LEU A 261 5.12 13.99 -11.55
N GLY A 262 6.16 13.20 -11.79
CA GLY A 262 6.54 12.70 -13.13
C GLY A 262 5.70 11.52 -13.63
N GLY A 263 4.79 10.99 -12.81
CA GLY A 263 3.97 9.82 -13.13
C GLY A 263 4.63 8.48 -12.80
N ASP A 264 5.90 8.47 -12.39
CA ASP A 264 6.55 7.24 -11.93
C ASP A 264 6.06 6.83 -10.54
N GLU A 265 5.99 5.52 -10.30
CA GLU A 265 5.49 4.97 -9.04
C GLU A 265 6.65 4.48 -8.15
N SER A 266 6.46 4.53 -6.83
CA SER A 266 7.36 3.90 -5.86
C SER A 266 6.66 3.49 -4.57
N LEU A 267 7.30 2.62 -3.79
CA LEU A 267 6.79 2.23 -2.48
C LEU A 267 6.95 3.39 -1.49
N ALA A 268 5.93 3.62 -0.67
CA ALA A 268 5.96 4.54 0.47
C ALA A 268 6.05 3.79 1.82
N PHE A 269 5.34 2.67 1.93
CA PHE A 269 5.32 1.82 3.14
C PHE A 269 4.88 0.39 2.82
N VAL A 270 5.08 -0.51 3.79
CA VAL A 270 4.64 -1.93 3.76
C VAL A 270 3.78 -2.26 4.97
N TYR A 271 2.87 -3.23 4.86
CA TYR A 271 2.06 -3.69 6.00
C TYR A 271 1.69 -5.18 5.92
N ASP A 272 1.35 -5.76 7.07
CA ASP A 272 0.99 -7.18 7.21
C ASP A 272 -0.13 -7.29 8.26
N TYR A 273 -1.27 -7.86 7.88
CA TYR A 273 -2.43 -7.95 8.74
C TYR A 273 -2.20 -9.01 9.81
N LYS A 274 -2.60 -8.69 11.04
CA LYS A 274 -2.56 -9.67 12.14
C LYS A 274 -3.95 -9.84 12.73
N ALA A 275 -4.27 -11.08 13.09
CA ALA A 275 -5.49 -11.32 13.85
C ALA A 275 -5.40 -10.63 15.22
N ALA A 276 -6.50 -10.02 15.66
CA ALA A 276 -6.54 -9.24 16.91
C ALA A 276 -6.08 -10.03 18.15
N HIS A 277 -6.31 -11.35 18.18
CA HIS A 277 -5.88 -12.20 19.31
C HIS A 277 -4.37 -12.45 19.34
N LYS A 278 -3.65 -12.24 18.23
CA LYS A 278 -2.17 -12.33 18.18
C LYS A 278 -1.49 -11.08 18.74
N VAL A 279 -2.18 -9.94 18.73
CA VAL A 279 -1.71 -8.64 19.25
C VAL A 279 -2.68 -8.19 20.34
N ALA A 280 -2.85 -9.03 21.35
CA ALA A 280 -3.84 -8.79 22.40
C ALA A 280 -3.53 -7.51 23.18
N LEU A 281 -4.49 -6.58 23.24
CA LEU A 281 -4.34 -5.24 23.83
C LEU A 281 -3.72 -5.25 25.24
N LYS A 282 -4.13 -6.21 26.08
CA LYS A 282 -3.63 -6.37 27.46
C LYS A 282 -2.10 -6.45 27.53
N TYR A 283 -1.47 -7.05 26.52
CA TYR A 283 -0.03 -7.31 26.49
C TYR A 283 0.73 -6.35 25.57
N LEU A 284 0.00 -5.56 24.76
CA LEU A 284 0.56 -4.71 23.72
C LEU A 284 1.42 -3.57 24.30
N LYS A 285 0.83 -2.72 25.16
CA LYS A 285 1.56 -1.56 25.71
C LYS A 285 2.80 -1.98 26.51
N PRO A 286 2.74 -3.01 27.41
CA PRO A 286 3.94 -3.50 28.08
C PRO A 286 5.01 -4.03 27.12
N ALA A 287 4.63 -4.80 26.10
CA ALA A 287 5.58 -5.35 25.13
C ALA A 287 6.26 -4.25 24.31
N VAL A 288 5.50 -3.24 23.85
CA VAL A 288 6.05 -2.14 23.04
C VAL A 288 6.91 -1.18 23.88
N ALA A 289 6.66 -1.08 25.19
CA ALA A 289 7.50 -0.32 26.11
C ALA A 289 8.81 -1.05 26.48
N ASN A 290 8.89 -2.36 26.25
CA ASN A 290 10.10 -3.13 26.52
C ASN A 290 11.12 -2.94 25.39
N GLU A 291 12.14 -2.11 25.62
CA GLU A 291 13.18 -1.84 24.61
C GLU A 291 13.99 -3.08 24.20
N LYS A 292 14.05 -4.08 25.08
CA LYS A 292 14.82 -5.32 24.92
C LYS A 292 13.95 -6.50 24.49
N LEU A 293 12.67 -6.27 24.15
CA LEU A 293 11.68 -7.29 23.79
C LEU A 293 12.27 -8.41 22.92
N PHE A 294 12.92 -8.05 21.81
CA PHE A 294 13.43 -9.04 20.86
C PHE A 294 14.56 -9.89 21.42
N MET A 295 15.52 -9.28 22.12
CA MET A 295 16.64 -10.02 22.71
C MET A 295 16.16 -10.98 23.80
N GLU A 296 15.22 -10.55 24.63
CA GLU A 296 14.62 -11.39 25.67
C GLU A 296 13.83 -12.56 25.09
N VAL A 297 13.03 -12.34 24.04
CA VAL A 297 12.28 -13.41 23.36
C VAL A 297 13.23 -14.43 22.73
N ILE A 298 14.29 -13.98 22.05
CA ILE A 298 15.29 -14.88 21.44
C ILE A 298 16.04 -15.68 22.50
N GLU A 299 16.46 -15.06 23.60
CA GLU A 299 17.15 -15.75 24.68
C GLU A 299 16.24 -16.78 25.35
N ARG A 300 14.95 -16.46 25.56
CA ARG A 300 13.94 -17.41 26.06
C ARG A 300 13.76 -18.59 25.10
N ALA A 301 13.63 -18.33 23.80
CA ALA A 301 13.50 -19.38 22.79
C ALA A 301 14.72 -20.31 22.79
N ASN A 302 15.94 -19.76 22.84
CA ASN A 302 17.17 -20.54 22.83
C ASN A 302 17.41 -21.32 24.14
N SER A 303 17.09 -20.74 25.30
CA SER A 303 17.23 -21.39 26.61
C SER A 303 16.16 -22.45 26.89
N SER A 304 14.96 -22.33 26.31
CA SER A 304 13.87 -23.32 26.45
C SER A 304 14.21 -24.69 25.85
N THR A 305 15.19 -24.76 24.94
CA THR A 305 15.73 -26.05 24.43
C THR A 305 16.45 -26.85 25.54
N SER A 306 16.75 -26.22 26.69
CA SER A 306 17.47 -26.82 27.84
C SER A 306 16.68 -26.90 29.15
N ARG A 307 15.44 -26.37 29.21
CA ARG A 307 14.57 -26.39 30.42
C ARG A 307 13.44 -27.43 30.28
N SER A 308 13.15 -28.14 31.37
CA SER A 308 12.03 -29.09 31.46
C SER A 308 10.65 -28.43 31.25
N ASP A 309 9.70 -29.20 30.70
CA ASP A 309 8.27 -28.99 30.42
C ASP A 309 7.48 -28.04 31.37
N ALA A 310 7.84 -26.77 31.46
CA ALA A 310 6.99 -25.73 32.04
C ALA A 310 6.26 -24.99 30.93
N GLU A 311 4.93 -24.98 30.94
CA GLU A 311 4.16 -24.19 29.97
C GLU A 311 4.55 -22.70 30.08
N PRO A 312 4.86 -22.02 28.96
CA PRO A 312 5.21 -20.60 28.97
C PRO A 312 4.06 -19.76 29.51
N ARG A 313 4.39 -18.71 30.27
CA ARG A 313 3.36 -17.80 30.82
C ARG A 313 2.59 -17.16 29.67
N ALA A 314 1.31 -16.86 29.88
CA ALA A 314 0.48 -16.21 28.86
C ALA A 314 1.08 -14.86 28.37
N GLN A 315 1.76 -14.14 29.26
CA GLN A 315 2.53 -12.93 28.96
C GLN A 315 3.68 -13.22 27.97
N GLU A 316 4.53 -14.21 28.29
CA GLU A 316 5.71 -14.58 27.50
C GLU A 316 5.34 -15.01 26.07
N LYS A 317 4.22 -15.74 25.95
CA LYS A 317 3.66 -16.15 24.66
C LYS A 317 3.12 -14.96 23.87
N ALA A 318 2.46 -14.01 24.52
CA ALA A 318 1.96 -12.81 23.86
C ALA A 318 3.09 -11.90 23.37
N GLU A 319 4.11 -11.69 24.19
CA GLU A 319 5.34 -10.97 23.81
C GLU A 319 6.03 -11.61 22.61
N GLU A 320 6.13 -12.94 22.60
CA GLU A 320 6.67 -13.67 21.46
C GLU A 320 5.85 -13.42 20.19
N GLN A 321 4.52 -13.49 20.25
CA GLN A 321 3.68 -13.19 19.09
C GLN A 321 3.81 -11.74 18.60
N ILE A 322 3.90 -10.77 19.51
CA ILE A 322 4.10 -9.35 19.18
C ILE A 322 5.49 -9.15 18.55
N ALA A 323 6.54 -9.73 19.13
CA ALA A 323 7.90 -9.67 18.59
C ALA A 323 7.97 -10.30 17.18
N MET A 324 7.30 -11.43 16.96
CA MET A 324 7.22 -12.06 15.63
C MET A 324 6.44 -11.19 14.64
N ALA A 325 5.34 -10.54 15.06
CA ALA A 325 4.60 -9.62 14.20
C ALA A 325 5.42 -8.38 13.80
N LEU A 326 6.14 -7.78 14.76
CA LEU A 326 7.04 -6.65 14.51
C LEU A 326 8.21 -7.04 13.61
N THR A 327 8.85 -8.18 13.90
CA THR A 327 9.96 -8.74 13.10
C THR A 327 9.55 -8.97 11.66
N GLN A 328 8.32 -9.47 11.45
CA GLN A 328 7.78 -9.74 10.13
C GLN A 328 7.73 -8.49 9.23
N VAL A 329 7.22 -7.37 9.75
CA VAL A 329 7.12 -6.12 8.99
C VAL A 329 8.47 -5.42 8.90
N PHE A 330 9.28 -5.45 9.97
CA PHE A 330 10.65 -4.94 9.97
C PHE A 330 11.50 -5.58 8.87
N ASP A 331 11.46 -6.91 8.72
CA ASP A 331 12.18 -7.61 7.64
C ASP A 331 11.72 -7.14 6.25
N TYR A 332 10.43 -6.87 6.06
CA TYR A 332 9.94 -6.28 4.81
C TYR A 332 10.48 -4.86 4.61
N MET A 333 10.44 -4.00 5.63
CA MET A 333 10.93 -2.63 5.54
C MET A 333 12.40 -2.61 5.10
N VAL A 334 13.24 -3.46 5.71
CA VAL A 334 14.64 -3.65 5.32
C VAL A 334 14.77 -4.17 3.89
N ARG A 335 14.04 -5.24 3.53
CA ARG A 335 14.14 -5.86 2.19
C ARG A 335 13.69 -4.94 1.06
N TYR A 336 12.63 -4.17 1.28
CA TYR A 336 12.05 -3.27 0.28
C TYR A 336 12.61 -1.86 0.35
N GLY A 337 13.52 -1.58 1.28
CA GLY A 337 14.18 -0.27 1.40
C GLY A 337 13.24 0.85 1.79
N VAL A 338 12.15 0.57 2.53
CA VAL A 338 11.20 1.60 2.98
C VAL A 338 11.42 1.92 4.46
N ALA A 339 11.32 3.20 4.81
CA ALA A 339 11.50 3.66 6.20
C ALA A 339 10.26 3.42 7.07
N TYR A 340 9.09 3.20 6.46
CA TYR A 340 7.80 3.14 7.15
C TYR A 340 7.06 1.83 6.89
N GLY A 341 6.35 1.36 7.91
CA GLY A 341 5.44 0.24 7.81
C GLY A 341 4.38 0.28 8.90
N TYR A 342 3.37 -0.58 8.82
CA TYR A 342 2.39 -0.70 9.89
C TYR A 342 1.81 -2.10 10.03
N ILE A 343 1.22 -2.40 11.18
CA ILE A 343 0.53 -3.66 11.47
C ILE A 343 -0.90 -3.35 11.90
N PRO A 344 -1.89 -3.55 11.01
CA PRO A 344 -3.29 -3.51 11.37
C PRO A 344 -3.70 -4.80 12.09
N ALA A 345 -4.31 -4.68 13.28
CA ALA A 345 -4.68 -5.79 14.14
C ALA A 345 -6.12 -5.73 14.66
N GLY A 346 -7.02 -5.08 13.92
CA GLY A 346 -8.44 -4.90 14.19
C GLY A 346 -8.72 -3.89 15.30
N LYS A 347 -8.31 -4.22 16.53
CA LYS A 347 -8.52 -3.37 17.72
C LYS A 347 -7.34 -2.46 18.04
N SER A 348 -6.21 -2.66 17.37
CA SER A 348 -5.03 -1.80 17.45
C SER A 348 -4.37 -1.67 16.10
N LEU A 349 -3.58 -0.61 15.94
CA LEU A 349 -2.78 -0.32 14.76
C LEU A 349 -1.38 0.06 15.24
N LEU A 350 -0.35 -0.68 14.83
CA LEU A 350 1.04 -0.36 15.16
C LEU A 350 1.69 0.37 14.00
N LEU A 351 2.08 1.63 14.19
CA LEU A 351 2.82 2.40 13.19
C LEU A 351 4.32 2.27 13.44
N LEU A 352 5.08 1.96 12.40
CA LEU A 352 6.49 1.59 12.49
C LEU A 352 7.38 2.52 11.65
N HIS A 353 8.57 2.78 12.18
CA HIS A 353 9.60 3.56 11.52
C HIS A 353 10.99 2.98 11.77
N ILE A 354 11.82 2.93 10.72
CA ILE A 354 13.24 2.62 10.79
C ILE A 354 14.01 3.84 10.32
N ASP A 355 14.95 4.28 11.15
CA ASP A 355 15.97 5.23 10.71
C ASP A 355 17.00 4.47 9.87
N GLN A 356 17.13 4.85 8.59
CA GLN A 356 18.05 4.19 7.66
C GLN A 356 19.52 4.30 8.08
N SER A 357 19.88 5.28 8.91
CA SER A 357 21.23 5.42 9.46
C SER A 357 21.49 4.52 10.68
N ASN A 358 20.44 3.94 11.25
CA ASN A 358 20.52 3.01 12.37
C ASN A 358 19.49 1.89 12.22
N PRO A 359 19.74 0.91 11.33
CA PRO A 359 18.79 -0.15 11.01
C PRO A 359 18.52 -1.11 12.18
N GLN A 360 19.33 -1.08 13.25
CA GLN A 360 19.15 -1.94 14.43
C GLN A 360 17.98 -1.53 15.32
N THR A 361 17.39 -0.34 15.13
CA THR A 361 16.35 0.21 16.01
C THR A 361 15.03 0.32 15.25
N LEU A 362 13.99 -0.31 15.79
CA LEU A 362 12.62 -0.15 15.33
C LEU A 362 11.88 0.83 16.24
N TYR A 363 11.37 1.92 15.67
CA TYR A 363 10.48 2.84 16.36
C TYR A 363 9.04 2.38 16.16
N CYS A 364 8.26 2.32 17.24
CA CYS A 364 6.88 1.84 17.23
C CYS A 364 5.97 2.83 17.96
N HIS A 365 4.82 3.14 17.35
CA HIS A 365 3.72 3.86 17.96
C HIS A 365 2.46 2.96 17.98
N PRO A 366 2.00 2.50 19.15
CA PRO A 366 0.79 1.71 19.28
C PRO A 366 -0.45 2.60 19.34
N CYS A 367 -1.29 2.58 18.31
CA CYS A 367 -2.60 3.21 18.32
C CYS A 367 -3.62 2.25 18.95
N VAL A 368 -4.37 2.72 19.96
CA VAL A 368 -5.49 1.98 20.54
C VAL A 368 -6.73 2.88 20.50
N PRO A 369 -7.37 3.05 19.32
CA PRO A 369 -8.38 4.07 19.10
C PRO A 369 -9.56 4.03 20.08
N ASP A 370 -9.99 2.83 20.53
CA ASP A 370 -11.06 2.68 21.51
C ASP A 370 -10.69 3.31 22.87
N GLU A 371 -9.41 3.26 23.27
CA GLU A 371 -8.90 3.88 24.50
C GLU A 371 -8.55 5.36 24.28
N ASP A 372 -7.91 5.69 23.15
CA ASP A 372 -7.37 7.03 22.87
C ASP A 372 -8.49 8.06 22.63
N VAL A 373 -9.60 7.64 22.01
CA VAL A 373 -10.77 8.51 21.74
C VAL A 373 -11.74 8.51 22.94
N GLY A 374 -11.94 7.35 23.58
CA GLY A 374 -12.85 7.14 24.69
C GLY A 374 -14.33 7.02 24.30
N GLU A 375 -15.21 6.88 25.29
CA GLU A 375 -16.66 6.72 25.07
C GLU A 375 -17.30 8.01 24.53
N SER A 376 -18.31 7.85 23.65
CA SER A 376 -19.17 8.95 23.24
C SER A 376 -20.03 9.39 24.43
N SER A 377 -19.51 10.28 25.28
CA SER A 377 -20.37 10.96 26.25
C SER A 377 -21.38 11.80 25.47
N ASP A 378 -22.65 11.44 25.53
CA ASP A 378 -23.76 12.21 24.98
C ASP A 378 -23.84 13.56 25.72
N GLY A 379 -23.09 14.54 25.23
CA GLY A 379 -23.03 15.91 25.77
C GLY A 379 -21.62 16.43 26.10
N GLY A 380 -20.56 15.63 25.95
CA GLY A 380 -19.18 16.10 26.06
C GLY A 380 -18.65 16.55 24.70
N ASP A 381 -18.11 17.77 24.62
CA ASP A 381 -17.63 18.37 23.39
C ASP A 381 -16.62 17.45 22.67
N TRP A 382 -16.87 17.17 21.39
CA TRP A 382 -15.96 16.43 20.52
C TRP A 382 -14.80 17.37 20.21
N THR A 383 -13.87 17.49 21.15
CA THR A 383 -12.75 18.44 21.06
C THR A 383 -11.81 18.06 19.92
N ASP A 384 -11.31 19.06 19.21
CA ASP A 384 -10.40 18.96 18.04
C ASP A 384 -9.27 17.93 18.26
N ASP A 385 -8.70 17.90 19.46
CA ASP A 385 -7.60 16.98 19.83
C ASP A 385 -7.97 15.49 19.71
N LYS A 386 -9.20 15.09 20.07
CA LYS A 386 -9.61 13.67 20.09
C LYS A 386 -9.82 13.08 18.69
N VAL A 387 -10.18 13.92 17.73
CA VAL A 387 -10.45 13.50 16.34
C VAL A 387 -9.20 12.92 15.70
N SER A 388 -8.05 13.51 16.01
CA SER A 388 -6.74 13.11 15.52
C SER A 388 -6.31 11.70 15.96
N TYR A 389 -6.91 11.18 17.05
CA TYR A 389 -6.60 9.85 17.61
C TYR A 389 -7.47 8.72 17.03
N THR A 390 -8.44 9.03 16.16
CA THR A 390 -9.18 7.97 15.45
C THR A 390 -8.24 7.14 14.56
N ALA A 391 -8.54 5.85 14.36
CA ALA A 391 -7.73 4.96 13.51
C ALA A 391 -7.48 5.56 12.12
N VAL A 392 -8.54 6.11 11.53
CA VAL A 392 -8.52 6.74 10.20
C VAL A 392 -7.64 7.99 10.18
N ALA A 393 -7.77 8.89 11.17
CA ALA A 393 -6.95 10.10 11.23
C ALA A 393 -5.47 9.78 11.43
N GLN A 394 -5.16 8.83 12.32
CA GLN A 394 -3.77 8.41 12.58
C GLN A 394 -3.15 7.77 11.34
N LEU A 395 -3.86 6.87 10.65
CA LEU A 395 -3.35 6.25 9.43
C LEU A 395 -3.23 7.25 8.27
N ALA A 396 -4.18 8.18 8.09
CA ALA A 396 -4.07 9.22 7.07
C ALA A 396 -2.87 10.14 7.31
N SER A 397 -2.61 10.51 8.57
CA SER A 397 -1.44 11.32 8.96
C SER A 397 -0.14 10.56 8.72
N PHE A 398 -0.11 9.26 9.06
CA PHE A 398 1.01 8.37 8.76
C PHE A 398 1.26 8.24 7.25
N CYS A 399 0.21 8.15 6.44
CA CYS A 399 0.32 8.11 4.98
C CYS A 399 1.03 9.35 4.45
N LEU A 400 0.65 10.55 4.88
CA LEU A 400 1.33 11.80 4.49
C LEU A 400 2.79 11.84 5.00
N LEU A 401 3.03 11.43 6.24
CA LEU A 401 4.38 11.33 6.80
C LEU A 401 5.28 10.42 5.97
N SER A 402 4.75 9.27 5.53
CA SER A 402 5.51 8.28 4.78
C SER A 402 6.04 8.80 3.44
N LEU A 403 5.32 9.75 2.82
CA LEU A 403 5.70 10.36 1.55
C LEU A 403 6.95 11.25 1.67
N ARG A 404 7.31 11.68 2.89
CA ARG A 404 8.52 12.48 3.15
C ARG A 404 9.82 11.67 3.05
N SER A 405 9.74 10.34 3.09
CA SER A 405 10.89 9.46 2.85
C SER A 405 10.83 8.87 1.45
N GLN A 406 11.99 8.66 0.82
CA GLN A 406 12.07 7.89 -0.42
C GLN A 406 12.42 6.43 -0.14
N ALA A 407 11.79 5.51 -0.86
CA ALA A 407 12.23 4.12 -0.89
C ALA A 407 13.60 4.02 -1.54
N LEU A 408 14.49 3.26 -0.92
CA LEU A 408 15.81 2.99 -1.46
C LEU A 408 15.69 2.16 -2.75
N ARG A 409 16.50 2.51 -3.75
CA ARG A 409 16.64 1.81 -5.03
C ARG A 409 18.11 1.80 -5.44
N GLY A 410 18.46 1.01 -6.44
CA GLY A 410 19.81 0.99 -7.01
C GLY A 410 20.91 0.75 -5.97
N ALA A 411 22.00 1.48 -6.14
CA ALA A 411 23.18 1.39 -5.28
C ALA A 411 22.86 1.68 -3.79
N SER A 412 21.90 2.57 -3.50
CA SER A 412 21.52 2.88 -2.12
C SER A 412 20.83 1.70 -1.43
N LEU A 413 19.96 0.97 -2.13
CA LEU A 413 19.34 -0.25 -1.60
C LEU A 413 20.37 -1.36 -1.40
N ASP A 414 21.31 -1.50 -2.33
CA ASP A 414 22.38 -2.50 -2.24
C ASP A 414 23.36 -2.19 -1.09
N ALA A 415 23.65 -0.91 -0.85
CA ALA A 415 24.44 -0.46 0.29
C ALA A 415 23.73 -0.76 1.62
N ALA A 416 22.46 -0.36 1.75
CA ALA A 416 21.65 -0.64 2.93
C ALA A 416 21.47 -2.15 3.18
N SER A 417 21.34 -2.95 2.12
CA SER A 417 21.25 -4.41 2.23
C SER A 417 22.53 -5.05 2.75
N ARG A 418 23.70 -4.58 2.31
CA ARG A 418 25.01 -5.02 2.84
C ARG A 418 25.20 -4.60 4.29
N GLU A 419 24.80 -3.39 4.64
CA GLU A 419 24.82 -2.91 6.03
C GLU A 419 23.89 -3.74 6.91
N ALA A 420 22.68 -4.03 6.46
CA ALA A 420 21.73 -4.90 7.16
C ALA A 420 22.32 -6.29 7.38
N GLU A 421 22.95 -6.90 6.36
CA GLU A 421 23.59 -8.22 6.49
C GLU A 421 24.78 -8.21 7.47
N ALA A 422 25.52 -7.09 7.53
CA ALA A 422 26.64 -6.93 8.45
C ALA A 422 26.21 -6.67 9.90
N THR A 423 25.10 -5.95 10.10
CA THR A 423 24.71 -5.39 11.41
C THR A 423 23.53 -6.09 12.07
N LEU A 424 22.60 -6.68 11.29
CA LEU A 424 21.41 -7.33 11.79
C LEU A 424 21.60 -8.84 11.91
N ARG A 425 20.86 -9.44 12.82
CA ARG A 425 20.78 -10.90 13.00
C ARG A 425 19.46 -11.43 12.46
N LYS A 426 19.47 -12.69 12.04
CA LYS A 426 18.28 -13.39 11.57
C LYS A 426 17.66 -14.16 12.71
N TRP A 427 16.34 -14.21 12.78
CA TRP A 427 15.64 -15.00 13.80
C TRP A 427 15.98 -16.49 13.62
N SER A 428 16.50 -17.22 14.63
CA SER A 428 16.62 -16.93 16.06
C SER A 428 18.07 -16.77 16.58
N GLU A 429 18.97 -16.27 15.74
CA GLU A 429 20.37 -16.00 16.09
C GLU A 429 20.46 -14.86 17.11
N PRO A 430 21.13 -15.03 18.27
CA PRO A 430 21.23 -13.98 19.27
C PRO A 430 22.18 -12.86 18.84
N TYR A 431 21.89 -11.62 19.24
CA TYR A 431 22.84 -10.51 19.20
C TYR A 431 23.91 -10.66 20.30
N ASP A 432 25.11 -10.13 20.05
CA ASP A 432 26.17 -10.07 21.07
C ASP A 432 25.68 -9.34 22.33
N GLY A 433 25.81 -10.01 23.48
CA GLY A 433 25.37 -9.50 24.78
C GLY A 433 23.97 -9.95 25.23
N ALA A 434 23.19 -10.66 24.41
CA ALA A 434 21.85 -11.14 24.77
C ALA A 434 21.84 -12.02 26.05
N ALA A 435 22.81 -12.93 26.18
CA ALA A 435 22.94 -13.83 27.32
C ALA A 435 23.22 -13.14 28.68
N ARG A 436 23.70 -11.88 28.68
CA ARG A 436 24.01 -11.14 29.92
C ARG A 436 22.79 -10.48 30.56
N LEU A 437 21.64 -10.46 29.87
CA LEU A 437 20.47 -9.68 30.28
C LEU A 437 19.59 -10.39 31.32
N ILE A 438 19.53 -11.73 31.31
CA ILE A 438 18.69 -12.51 32.25
C ILE A 438 19.39 -12.70 33.60
N GLY A 439 20.72 -12.69 33.65
CA GLY A 439 21.48 -12.93 34.88
C GLY A 439 21.46 -11.80 35.91
N ALA A 440 20.97 -10.61 35.53
CA ALA A 440 21.02 -9.41 36.40
C ALA A 440 19.76 -9.21 37.25
N GLU A 441 18.64 -9.86 36.95
CA GLU A 441 17.37 -9.63 37.66
C GLU A 441 17.07 -10.69 38.75
N ASP A 442 17.79 -11.80 38.79
CA ASP A 442 17.56 -12.91 39.74
C ASP A 442 18.45 -12.90 41.00
N THR A 443 19.15 -11.80 41.30
CA THR A 443 19.89 -11.64 42.58
C THR A 443 19.42 -10.41 43.35
N GLY A 444 18.28 -10.56 44.01
CA GLY A 444 17.88 -9.68 45.11
C GLY A 444 18.75 -9.89 46.34
N SER A 445 19.90 -9.20 46.42
CA SER A 445 20.55 -8.60 47.61
C SER A 445 22.06 -8.43 47.40
N PRO A 446 22.68 -7.39 47.98
CA PRO A 446 23.88 -6.75 47.43
C PRO A 446 25.17 -7.47 47.87
N PRO A 447 26.27 -7.41 47.08
CA PRO A 447 27.58 -7.70 47.64
C PRO A 447 28.07 -6.46 48.39
N SER A 448 28.09 -6.58 49.72
CA SER A 448 28.90 -5.75 50.59
C SER A 448 30.37 -5.83 50.17
N GLU A 449 31.01 -4.67 49.99
CA GLU A 449 32.45 -4.55 49.90
C GLU A 449 33.15 -5.09 51.18
N PRO A 450 34.37 -5.65 51.07
CA PRO A 450 35.32 -5.63 52.17
C PRO A 450 36.20 -4.37 52.10
N SER A 451 36.02 -3.48 53.07
CA SER A 451 36.93 -2.37 53.39
C SER A 451 38.13 -2.87 54.21
N SER A 452 39.36 -2.50 53.84
CA SER A 452 40.24 -1.60 54.64
C SER A 452 41.74 -1.75 54.34
N GLN A 453 42.36 -0.62 53.97
CA GLN A 453 43.63 0.00 54.44
C GLN A 453 44.03 1.05 53.37
N ALA A 454 44.06 2.39 53.51
CA ALA A 454 44.24 3.39 54.57
C ALA A 454 45.44 4.32 54.17
N THR A 455 45.26 5.64 54.41
CA THR A 455 46.18 6.81 54.25
C THR A 455 46.16 7.50 52.87
N ASP A 456 45.98 8.83 52.68
CA ASP A 456 45.81 10.03 53.54
C ASP A 456 45.23 11.25 52.74
N GLY A 457 44.47 12.14 53.43
CA GLY A 457 43.95 13.53 53.18
C GLY A 457 43.53 14.04 51.77
N SER A 458 42.49 14.89 51.54
CA SER A 458 41.68 15.80 52.39
C SER A 458 40.46 16.38 51.61
N GLU A 459 39.26 16.25 52.21
CA GLU A 459 38.07 17.13 52.30
C GLU A 459 37.52 18.02 51.15
N PHE A 460 36.23 17.84 50.81
CA PHE A 460 35.13 18.82 51.04
C PHE A 460 33.72 18.22 50.76
N ILE A 461 32.74 18.50 51.63
CA ILE A 461 31.33 18.02 51.60
C ILE A 461 30.38 19.18 51.27
N PRO A 462 29.30 18.98 50.49
CA PRO A 462 28.14 19.86 50.53
C PRO A 462 26.92 19.15 51.15
N HIS A 463 26.16 19.85 51.98
CA HIS A 463 24.69 19.94 51.91
C HIS A 463 24.17 20.81 53.06
N VAL A 464 23.18 21.66 52.76
CA VAL A 464 21.92 21.90 53.51
C VAL A 464 21.27 23.20 52.97
N ALA A 465 20.01 23.10 52.54
CA ALA A 465 19.09 24.23 52.24
C ALA A 465 18.38 24.69 53.54
N PRO A 466 17.66 25.85 53.64
CA PRO A 466 16.30 25.97 53.04
C PRO A 466 15.72 27.40 52.78
N ALA A 467 14.59 27.43 52.03
CA ALA A 467 13.38 28.31 52.06
C ALA A 467 13.52 29.86 51.82
N ASP A 468 12.59 30.64 51.25
CA ASP A 468 11.14 30.53 51.06
C ASP A 468 10.56 31.67 50.15
N ARG A 469 9.31 31.49 49.69
CA ARG A 469 8.25 32.49 49.32
C ARG A 469 8.01 33.01 47.88
N LYS A 470 6.78 32.66 47.42
CA LYS A 470 5.88 33.24 46.39
C LYS A 470 5.58 34.75 46.57
N VAL A 471 5.22 35.46 45.49
CA VAL A 471 3.85 35.97 45.14
C VAL A 471 3.88 36.66 43.74
N THR A 472 2.68 36.80 43.19
CA THR A 472 2.12 36.96 41.84
C THR A 472 1.96 38.37 41.20
N LEU A 473 1.59 38.38 39.90
CA LEU A 473 0.49 39.14 39.22
C LEU A 473 0.81 40.30 38.21
N ARG A 474 0.40 40.03 36.95
CA ARG A 474 -0.27 40.82 35.88
C ARG A 474 -0.21 42.37 35.79
N SER A 475 0.11 42.82 34.56
CA SER A 475 -0.69 43.65 33.61
C SER A 475 -1.03 45.14 33.92
N ARG A 476 -0.61 46.03 32.99
CA ARG A 476 -1.41 47.02 32.20
C ARG A 476 -0.66 48.34 31.95
N SER A 477 -0.92 48.91 30.75
CA SER A 477 -0.90 50.35 30.35
C SER A 477 0.43 51.11 30.44
N SER A 478 0.67 52.21 29.73
CA SER A 478 0.24 52.81 28.46
C SER A 478 1.23 53.96 28.21
N CYS A 479 1.40 54.33 26.95
CA CYS A 479 2.01 55.56 26.42
C CYS A 479 2.17 56.81 27.31
N ARG A 480 3.36 57.45 27.21
CA ARG A 480 3.67 58.91 27.07
C ARG A 480 5.20 59.10 27.19
N ALA A 481 5.94 59.59 26.19
CA ALA A 481 6.02 60.93 25.58
C ALA A 481 6.93 61.94 26.33
N ALA A 482 8.04 62.27 25.65
CA ALA A 482 8.65 63.60 25.43
C ALA A 482 9.71 64.22 26.40
N MET A 483 10.65 64.92 25.73
CA MET A 483 11.58 66.01 26.14
C MET A 483 12.95 65.57 26.71
N ASP A 484 14.12 66.14 26.36
CA ASP A 484 14.44 67.50 25.86
C ASP A 484 15.90 67.67 25.31
N PHE A 485 16.11 68.79 24.57
CA PHE A 485 17.25 69.47 23.86
C PHE A 485 18.74 69.20 24.20
N GLY A 486 19.78 69.52 23.38
CA GLY A 486 20.02 70.30 22.13
C GLY A 486 21.48 70.04 21.65
N LYS A 487 21.99 70.41 20.45
CA LYS A 487 22.33 71.76 19.95
C LYS A 487 23.02 71.73 18.55
N ASP A 488 22.85 72.81 17.77
CA ASP A 488 23.65 73.39 16.65
C ASP A 488 23.89 72.52 15.37
N GLY A 489 23.59 72.88 14.10
CA GLY A 489 23.04 74.06 13.42
C GLY A 489 23.72 74.25 12.04
N LYS A 490 22.97 74.20 10.91
CA LYS A 490 23.09 75.12 9.74
C LYS A 490 22.06 74.84 8.61
N ASP A 491 21.44 75.95 8.20
CA ASP A 491 20.45 76.27 7.15
C ASP A 491 20.87 75.85 5.70
N ASP A 492 20.06 75.82 4.63
CA ASP A 492 19.01 76.75 4.15
C ASP A 492 18.00 76.07 3.16
N ASN A 493 16.72 76.49 3.28
CA ASN A 493 15.66 76.85 2.28
C ASN A 493 15.21 75.89 1.16
N ASP A 494 13.91 75.49 1.12
CA ASP A 494 12.68 76.16 0.56
C ASP A 494 12.54 75.85 -0.96
N ASP A 495 11.41 75.60 -1.60
CA ASP A 495 9.97 75.56 -1.26
C ASP A 495 9.26 74.80 -2.41
N ASP A 496 8.05 74.34 -2.07
CA ASP A 496 6.85 73.96 -2.82
C ASP A 496 6.72 74.24 -4.33
N ASP A 497 6.05 73.34 -5.08
CA ASP A 497 4.64 73.55 -5.51
C ASP A 497 4.14 72.49 -6.52
N ASP A 498 2.81 72.36 -6.49
CA ASP A 498 1.92 71.36 -7.09
C ASP A 498 1.72 71.40 -8.64
N ASP A 499 1.14 70.29 -9.13
CA ASP A 499 -0.09 70.23 -9.94
C ASP A 499 -0.07 69.63 -11.37
N ASP A 500 -1.16 68.90 -11.62
CA ASP A 500 -1.86 68.57 -12.89
C ASP A 500 -1.14 67.67 -13.92
N GLY A 501 -1.73 66.65 -14.56
CA GLY A 501 -3.11 66.22 -14.74
C GLY A 501 -3.33 65.74 -16.18
N SER A 502 -4.35 64.90 -16.39
CA SER A 502 -5.00 64.52 -17.67
C SER A 502 -4.56 63.23 -18.40
N ASP A 503 -5.31 62.16 -18.12
CA ASP A 503 -6.21 61.38 -18.99
C ASP A 503 -5.93 61.13 -20.50
N GLY A 504 -6.18 59.88 -20.91
CA GLY A 504 -6.36 59.48 -22.30
C GLY A 504 -6.60 57.98 -22.51
N ASP A 505 -7.79 57.50 -22.15
CA ASP A 505 -8.37 56.17 -22.45
C ASP A 505 -8.54 55.94 -23.98
N LEU A 506 -8.42 54.70 -24.45
CA LEU A 506 -9.51 53.98 -25.12
C LEU A 506 -9.10 52.64 -25.74
N SER A 507 -9.96 51.68 -25.43
CA SER A 507 -10.02 50.27 -25.78
C SER A 507 -10.66 49.99 -27.15
N ARG A 508 -10.45 48.74 -27.64
CA ARG A 508 -11.32 47.85 -28.47
C ARG A 508 -10.52 47.20 -29.62
N SER A 509 -10.79 45.98 -30.12
CA SER A 509 -11.52 44.78 -29.72
C SER A 509 -11.32 43.75 -30.86
N ARG A 510 -11.18 42.46 -30.50
CA ARG A 510 -11.69 41.23 -31.17
C ARG A 510 -11.55 41.00 -32.69
N ALA A 511 -10.88 39.89 -33.04
CA ALA A 511 -11.34 38.71 -33.80
C ALA A 511 -10.11 37.77 -33.96
N GLY A 512 -10.10 36.45 -33.75
CA GLY A 512 -11.11 35.42 -33.92
C GLY A 512 -10.81 34.65 -35.21
N THR A 513 -10.07 33.52 -35.17
CA THR A 513 -10.32 32.24 -35.89
C THR A 513 -9.09 31.31 -35.90
N ASP A 514 -9.34 30.07 -35.49
CA ASP A 514 -8.83 28.77 -35.94
C ASP A 514 -7.59 28.67 -36.85
N ALA A 515 -6.64 27.80 -36.48
CA ALA A 515 -6.43 26.49 -37.15
C ALA A 515 -5.08 25.84 -36.79
N ASN A 516 -5.17 24.57 -36.39
CA ASN A 516 -4.17 23.50 -36.49
C ASN A 516 -2.91 23.77 -37.34
N LYS A 517 -1.72 23.52 -36.74
CA LYS A 517 -0.74 22.59 -37.33
C LYS A 517 0.35 22.15 -36.35
N ARG A 518 0.32 20.85 -36.07
CA ARG A 518 1.50 20.03 -35.72
C ARG A 518 2.60 20.25 -36.77
N LYS A 519 3.86 20.42 -36.35
CA LYS A 519 5.02 19.75 -37.00
C LYS A 519 6.30 19.81 -36.16
N ASP A 520 6.91 18.63 -36.08
CA ASP A 520 8.28 18.30 -35.70
C ASP A 520 9.36 19.29 -36.10
N ARG A 521 10.37 19.43 -35.22
CA ARG A 521 11.81 19.52 -35.55
C ARG A 521 12.60 18.93 -34.38
N SER A 522 13.04 17.68 -34.46
CA SER A 522 14.35 17.26 -34.99
C SER A 522 15.52 18.06 -34.44
N TRP A 523 16.22 17.39 -33.52
CA TRP A 523 17.50 17.71 -32.91
C TRP A 523 18.63 17.56 -33.92
N SER A 524 19.44 18.60 -34.10
CA SER A 524 20.85 18.51 -34.50
C SER A 524 21.54 19.85 -34.29
N SER A 525 22.43 19.94 -33.30
CA SER A 525 23.77 20.48 -33.51
C SER A 525 24.67 20.15 -32.32
N SER A 526 25.80 19.56 -32.68
CA SER A 526 26.99 19.35 -31.88
C SER A 526 27.59 20.69 -31.44
N SER A 527 28.14 20.73 -30.22
CA SER A 527 29.31 21.54 -29.93
C SER A 527 30.03 20.99 -28.70
N GLU A 528 31.31 20.73 -28.93
CA GLU A 528 32.35 20.42 -27.95
C GLU A 528 32.44 21.54 -26.90
N ASN A 529 32.67 21.19 -25.63
CA ASN A 529 33.51 22.02 -24.75
C ASN A 529 34.06 21.19 -23.58
N GLU A 530 35.38 21.18 -23.47
CA GLU A 530 36.12 20.86 -22.24
C GLU A 530 36.24 22.12 -21.37
N GLY A 531 36.28 21.94 -20.03
CA GLY A 531 36.66 22.98 -19.07
C GLY A 531 35.82 22.97 -17.80
N GLY A 532 36.45 22.78 -16.63
CA GLY A 532 35.83 22.59 -15.30
C GLY A 532 35.06 23.80 -14.78
N ASP A 533 34.29 23.72 -13.69
CA ASP A 533 34.75 23.54 -12.31
C ASP A 533 33.60 23.11 -11.37
N LYS A 534 34.01 22.71 -10.16
CA LYS A 534 33.28 22.17 -9.00
C LYS A 534 31.90 22.78 -8.70
N GLU A 535 30.87 21.94 -8.59
CA GLU A 535 29.68 22.19 -7.77
C GLU A 535 29.18 20.91 -7.05
N GLU A 536 29.22 20.99 -5.72
CA GLU A 536 28.29 20.50 -4.70
C GLU A 536 27.73 19.06 -4.76
N GLU A 537 28.29 18.21 -3.89
CA GLU A 537 27.67 17.00 -3.37
C GLU A 537 26.40 17.34 -2.56
N LYS A 538 25.22 17.23 -3.18
CA LYS A 538 23.94 16.87 -2.53
C LYS A 538 22.80 16.70 -3.55
N SER A 539 22.67 15.51 -4.13
CA SER A 539 21.39 15.00 -4.65
C SER A 539 21.52 13.50 -4.93
N GLY A 540 20.48 12.73 -4.59
CA GLY A 540 20.47 11.27 -4.71
C GLY A 540 20.99 10.78 -6.07
N ILE A 541 21.86 9.77 -6.03
CA ILE A 541 22.48 9.18 -7.22
C ILE A 541 21.36 8.50 -8.03
N SER A 542 20.81 9.21 -9.03
CA SER A 542 19.90 8.59 -9.99
C SER A 542 20.72 7.67 -10.87
N GLU A 543 20.35 6.39 -10.92
CA GLU A 543 21.02 5.42 -11.78
C GLU A 543 20.86 5.81 -13.25
N PRO A 544 21.92 5.68 -14.07
CA PRO A 544 21.85 6.05 -15.48
C PRO A 544 20.82 5.17 -16.21
N ALA A 545 19.78 5.80 -16.74
CA ALA A 545 18.76 5.13 -17.54
C ALA A 545 19.29 4.74 -18.94
N PRO A 546 18.71 3.73 -19.60
CA PRO A 546 19.07 3.35 -20.96
C PRO A 546 18.56 4.38 -21.98
N THR A 547 19.41 5.33 -22.39
CA THR A 547 19.04 6.43 -23.29
C THR A 547 19.15 6.08 -24.79
N ARG A 548 19.93 5.07 -25.14
CA ARG A 548 20.18 4.68 -26.54
C ARG A 548 18.93 4.11 -27.21
N GLN A 549 18.89 4.19 -28.55
CA GLN A 549 17.91 3.48 -29.37
C GLN A 549 18.19 1.98 -29.34
N TYR A 550 17.17 1.15 -29.58
CA TYR A 550 17.33 -0.30 -29.65
C TYR A 550 18.25 -0.71 -30.81
N CYS A 551 19.09 -1.72 -30.59
CA CYS A 551 19.86 -2.34 -31.67
C CYS A 551 18.92 -3.05 -32.64
N THR A 552 19.31 -3.07 -33.92
CA THR A 552 18.56 -3.73 -34.99
C THR A 552 18.51 -5.25 -34.78
N GLN A 553 17.48 -5.86 -35.37
CA GLN A 553 17.30 -7.31 -35.43
C GLN A 553 18.50 -7.97 -36.12
N ALA A 554 18.97 -7.39 -37.24
CA ALA A 554 20.16 -7.87 -37.93
C ALA A 554 21.41 -7.83 -37.04
N CYS A 555 21.63 -6.75 -36.30
CA CYS A 555 22.79 -6.59 -35.42
C CYS A 555 22.80 -7.63 -34.29
N LEU A 556 21.67 -7.82 -33.59
CA LEU A 556 21.59 -8.78 -32.47
C LEU A 556 21.62 -10.24 -32.95
N LEU A 557 21.07 -10.52 -34.14
CA LEU A 557 21.22 -11.82 -34.79
C LEU A 557 22.67 -12.09 -35.20
N GLY A 558 23.37 -11.04 -35.66
CA GLY A 558 24.79 -11.07 -35.98
C GLY A 558 25.64 -11.43 -34.76
N LEU A 559 25.37 -10.80 -33.62
CA LEU A 559 25.97 -11.16 -32.32
C LEU A 559 25.73 -12.63 -31.97
N LYS A 560 24.46 -13.09 -32.07
CA LYS A 560 24.07 -14.48 -31.77
C LYS A 560 24.80 -15.51 -32.64
N ARG A 561 25.02 -15.21 -33.92
CA ARG A 561 25.59 -16.12 -34.92
C ARG A 561 27.08 -15.89 -35.20
N GLY A 562 27.70 -14.91 -34.53
CA GLY A 562 29.09 -14.52 -34.78
C GLY A 562 29.35 -13.91 -36.17
N GLN A 563 28.34 -13.28 -36.77
CA GLN A 563 28.40 -12.64 -38.08
C GLN A 563 28.95 -11.19 -37.99
N ASN A 564 28.96 -10.47 -39.12
CA ASN A 564 29.38 -9.07 -39.17
C ASN A 564 28.35 -8.15 -38.51
N LEU A 565 28.82 -6.95 -38.11
CA LEU A 565 27.97 -5.86 -37.64
C LEU A 565 27.00 -5.41 -38.74
N ASP A 566 25.84 -4.92 -38.32
CA ASP A 566 24.89 -4.25 -39.20
C ASP A 566 25.17 -2.75 -39.23
N ASP A 567 25.44 -2.21 -40.42
CA ASP A 567 25.74 -0.79 -40.63
C ASP A 567 24.55 0.12 -40.33
N ASN A 568 23.32 -0.42 -40.31
CA ASN A 568 22.12 0.33 -39.95
C ASN A 568 21.86 0.39 -38.44
N CYS A 569 22.64 -0.33 -37.63
CA CYS A 569 22.46 -0.30 -36.18
C CYS A 569 22.88 1.06 -35.61
N PRO A 570 22.00 1.75 -34.85
CA PRO A 570 22.33 3.07 -34.29
C PRO A 570 23.49 3.02 -33.28
N ASN A 571 23.80 1.83 -32.75
CA ASN A 571 24.85 1.61 -31.76
C ASN A 571 26.10 0.92 -32.34
N MET A 572 26.18 0.69 -33.66
CA MET A 572 27.25 -0.08 -34.31
C MET A 572 28.66 0.34 -33.87
N LEU A 573 28.91 1.65 -33.76
CA LEU A 573 30.22 2.19 -33.38
C LEU A 573 30.67 1.77 -31.98
N SER A 574 29.73 1.43 -31.08
CA SER A 574 30.01 0.98 -29.71
C SER A 574 30.26 -0.53 -29.61
N HIS A 575 29.87 -1.30 -30.63
CA HIS A 575 29.98 -2.76 -30.64
C HIS A 575 31.34 -3.29 -31.12
N ARG A 576 32.18 -2.44 -31.73
CA ARG A 576 33.45 -2.80 -32.38
C ARG A 576 34.66 -2.64 -31.45
N THR A 577 35.61 -3.57 -31.53
CA THR A 577 36.84 -3.58 -30.71
C THR A 577 37.89 -2.56 -31.16
N ALA A 578 37.92 -2.23 -32.46
CA ALA A 578 38.89 -1.31 -33.07
C ALA A 578 38.25 -0.48 -34.19
N LYS A 579 38.82 0.69 -34.50
CA LYS A 579 38.40 1.52 -35.64
C LYS A 579 38.53 0.70 -36.93
N GLY A 580 37.39 0.36 -37.55
CA GLY A 580 37.33 -0.40 -38.81
C GLY A 580 37.04 -1.91 -38.68
N GLY A 581 36.85 -2.44 -37.46
CA GLY A 581 36.43 -3.83 -37.28
C GLY A 581 34.99 -4.06 -37.75
N SER A 582 34.76 -5.08 -38.59
CA SER A 582 33.44 -5.44 -39.13
C SER A 582 32.68 -6.45 -38.27
N ARG A 583 33.24 -6.87 -37.12
CA ARG A 583 32.67 -7.92 -36.24
C ARG A 583 32.36 -7.37 -34.85
N HIS A 584 31.42 -8.02 -34.17
CA HIS A 584 31.12 -7.79 -32.77
C HIS A 584 32.35 -8.06 -31.89
N ALA A 585 32.57 -7.20 -30.89
CA ALA A 585 33.69 -7.32 -29.95
C ALA A 585 33.56 -8.51 -28.98
N ILE A 586 32.33 -8.98 -28.76
CA ILE A 586 31.97 -10.07 -27.86
C ILE A 586 31.08 -11.06 -28.59
N ASP A 587 31.04 -12.30 -28.12
CA ASP A 587 30.07 -13.30 -28.55
C ASP A 587 28.82 -13.31 -27.65
N LEU A 588 27.86 -14.18 -27.94
CA LEU A 588 26.61 -14.28 -27.18
C LEU A 588 26.82 -14.72 -25.72
N ASN A 589 27.78 -15.62 -25.47
CA ASN A 589 28.02 -16.14 -24.12
C ASN A 589 28.62 -15.03 -23.25
N GLU A 590 29.59 -14.29 -23.79
CA GLU A 590 30.20 -13.16 -23.13
C GLU A 590 29.20 -12.02 -22.93
N PHE A 591 28.34 -11.74 -23.92
CA PHE A 591 27.22 -10.81 -23.79
C PHE A 591 26.31 -11.18 -22.61
N ALA A 592 25.82 -12.42 -22.55
CA ALA A 592 24.92 -12.85 -21.49
C ALA A 592 25.60 -12.83 -20.11
N ARG A 593 26.89 -13.19 -20.04
CA ARG A 593 27.71 -13.12 -18.83
C ARG A 593 27.82 -11.68 -18.32
N LEU A 594 28.16 -10.73 -19.19
CA LEU A 594 28.32 -9.32 -18.85
C LEU A 594 27.01 -8.66 -18.45
N VAL A 595 25.90 -8.96 -19.14
CA VAL A 595 24.57 -8.48 -18.74
C VAL A 595 24.19 -9.01 -17.36
N SER A 596 24.44 -10.29 -17.11
CA SER A 596 24.21 -10.91 -15.80
C SER A 596 25.07 -10.26 -14.70
N GLU A 597 26.32 -9.95 -14.99
CA GLU A 597 27.23 -9.26 -14.07
C GLU A 597 26.76 -7.83 -13.78
N GLN A 598 26.41 -7.05 -14.81
CA GLN A 598 25.91 -5.68 -14.66
C GLN A 598 24.63 -5.65 -13.81
N LEU A 599 23.64 -6.47 -14.14
CA LEU A 599 22.37 -6.52 -13.40
C LEU A 599 22.51 -7.04 -11.97
N ARG A 600 23.54 -7.84 -11.69
CA ARG A 600 23.86 -8.25 -10.32
C ARG A 600 24.54 -7.12 -9.57
N GLN A 601 25.52 -6.44 -10.16
CA GLN A 601 26.19 -5.32 -9.50
C GLN A 601 25.20 -4.22 -9.14
N ASN A 602 24.28 -3.88 -10.04
CA ASN A 602 23.18 -2.96 -9.79
C ASN A 602 22.02 -3.22 -10.77
N PRO A 603 20.87 -3.75 -10.31
CA PRO A 603 19.78 -4.13 -11.20
C PRO A 603 19.09 -2.96 -11.89
N TYR A 604 19.30 -1.72 -11.44
CA TYR A 604 18.68 -0.50 -11.97
C TYR A 604 19.60 0.26 -12.94
N GLN A 605 20.89 -0.06 -12.96
CA GLN A 605 21.85 0.62 -13.82
C GLN A 605 21.66 0.21 -15.28
N TYR A 606 21.38 1.18 -16.15
CA TYR A 606 21.05 0.98 -17.57
C TYR A 606 19.91 -0.02 -17.80
N CYS A 607 18.98 -0.09 -16.84
CA CYS A 607 17.85 -1.00 -16.83
C CYS A 607 16.60 -0.26 -16.36
N GLU A 608 15.60 -0.19 -17.22
CA GLU A 608 14.36 0.55 -16.96
C GLU A 608 13.16 -0.35 -17.18
N ALA A 609 12.31 -0.48 -16.16
CA ALA A 609 11.02 -1.14 -16.28
C ALA A 609 10.07 -0.31 -17.15
N LEU A 610 9.35 -0.96 -18.06
CA LEU A 610 8.40 -0.31 -18.97
C LEU A 610 6.95 -0.45 -18.47
N ASP A 611 6.76 -0.69 -17.17
CA ASP A 611 5.46 -0.85 -16.51
C ASP A 611 4.63 0.43 -16.53
N GLY A 612 5.25 1.61 -16.39
CA GLY A 612 4.60 2.91 -16.57
C GLY A 612 4.02 3.12 -17.99
N TRP A 613 4.49 2.36 -18.98
CA TRP A 613 4.01 2.38 -20.36
C TRP A 613 3.01 1.26 -20.66
N GLY A 614 2.49 0.60 -19.62
CA GLY A 614 1.56 -0.52 -19.74
C GLY A 614 2.18 -1.80 -20.32
N LYS A 615 3.52 -1.91 -20.39
CA LYS A 615 4.22 -3.09 -20.93
C LYS A 615 4.35 -4.19 -19.87
N VAL A 616 3.21 -4.55 -19.29
CA VAL A 616 3.05 -5.58 -18.27
C VAL A 616 2.27 -6.75 -18.89
N GLY A 617 2.89 -7.92 -18.96
CA GLY A 617 2.30 -9.15 -19.46
C GLY A 617 1.72 -10.04 -18.35
N ALA A 618 1.15 -11.18 -18.75
CA ALA A 618 0.54 -12.13 -17.82
C ALA A 618 1.55 -12.77 -16.86
N ILE A 619 2.83 -12.89 -17.25
CA ILE A 619 3.87 -13.51 -16.43
C ILE A 619 5.04 -12.59 -16.09
N GLY A 620 5.09 -11.34 -16.56
CA GLY A 620 6.26 -10.48 -16.36
C GLY A 620 6.12 -9.05 -16.91
N VAL A 621 7.14 -8.21 -16.65
CA VAL A 621 7.28 -6.83 -17.18
C VAL A 621 8.38 -6.80 -18.23
N LEU A 622 8.21 -5.96 -19.25
CA LEU A 622 9.29 -5.66 -20.18
C LEU A 622 10.23 -4.58 -19.63
N PHE A 623 11.52 -4.79 -19.83
CA PHE A 623 12.58 -3.90 -19.44
C PHE A 623 13.31 -3.43 -20.69
N LYS A 624 13.68 -2.15 -20.74
CA LYS A 624 14.71 -1.66 -21.64
C LYS A 624 16.05 -1.84 -20.96
N LEU A 625 17.01 -2.46 -21.64
CA LEU A 625 18.36 -2.66 -21.12
C LEU A 625 19.40 -2.09 -22.07
N GLN A 626 20.47 -1.56 -21.50
CA GLN A 626 21.69 -1.20 -22.22
C GLN A 626 22.91 -1.85 -21.54
N LEU A 627 23.69 -2.61 -22.30
CA LEU A 627 24.97 -3.15 -21.83
C LEU A 627 26.02 -2.04 -21.93
N ALA A 628 26.43 -1.48 -20.78
CA ALA A 628 27.22 -0.26 -20.73
C ALA A 628 28.54 -0.31 -21.51
N PRO A 629 29.38 -1.36 -21.39
CA PRO A 629 30.71 -1.35 -22.01
C PRO A 629 30.71 -1.42 -23.54
N TYR A 630 29.61 -1.91 -24.14
CA TYR A 630 29.52 -2.18 -25.58
C TYR A 630 28.31 -1.50 -26.25
N GLY A 631 27.47 -0.79 -25.49
CA GLY A 631 26.33 -0.03 -26.01
C GLY A 631 25.21 -0.86 -26.63
N TYR A 632 25.16 -2.18 -26.41
CA TYR A 632 24.03 -3.00 -26.89
C TYR A 632 22.75 -2.63 -26.15
N THR A 633 21.70 -2.24 -26.88
CA THR A 633 20.41 -1.88 -26.31
C THR A 633 19.34 -2.83 -26.81
N PHE A 634 18.62 -3.45 -25.88
CA PHE A 634 17.74 -4.59 -26.14
C PHE A 634 16.64 -4.66 -25.07
N VAL A 635 15.76 -5.66 -25.17
CA VAL A 635 14.62 -5.85 -24.26
C VAL A 635 14.84 -7.06 -23.34
N GLY A 636 14.42 -6.95 -22.09
CA GLY A 636 14.34 -8.06 -21.15
C GLY A 636 12.91 -8.32 -20.73
N LYS A 637 12.41 -9.55 -20.83
CA LYS A 637 11.17 -9.98 -20.18
C LYS A 637 11.51 -10.43 -18.75
N GLY A 638 11.29 -9.54 -17.79
CA GLY A 638 11.55 -9.78 -16.38
C GLY A 638 10.37 -10.43 -15.67
N SER A 639 10.64 -11.46 -14.86
CA SER A 639 9.61 -12.24 -14.20
C SER A 639 10.00 -12.66 -12.76
N LEU A 640 8.99 -13.13 -12.04
CA LEU A 640 9.13 -13.72 -10.71
C LEU A 640 9.70 -15.15 -10.81
N PRO A 641 10.41 -15.64 -9.77
CA PRO A 641 10.94 -17.01 -9.75
C PRO A 641 9.88 -18.11 -9.97
N SER A 642 8.64 -17.88 -9.55
CA SER A 642 7.52 -18.83 -9.73
C SER A 642 7.21 -19.11 -11.20
N HIS A 643 7.51 -18.18 -12.10
CA HIS A 643 7.25 -18.27 -13.54
C HIS A 643 8.49 -18.67 -14.34
N LEU A 644 9.60 -19.00 -13.69
CA LEU A 644 10.83 -19.42 -14.36
C LEU A 644 10.60 -20.57 -15.34
N GLY A 645 9.75 -21.54 -15.00
CA GLY A 645 9.44 -22.66 -15.90
C GLY A 645 8.74 -22.21 -17.19
N LEU A 646 7.90 -21.17 -17.13
CA LEU A 646 7.23 -20.61 -18.29
C LEU A 646 8.20 -19.80 -19.16
N LEU A 647 9.09 -19.00 -18.55
CA LEU A 647 10.15 -18.31 -19.28
C LEU A 647 11.12 -19.29 -19.97
N GLN A 648 11.47 -20.40 -19.30
CA GLN A 648 12.30 -21.45 -19.90
C GLN A 648 11.60 -22.12 -21.07
N HIS A 649 10.31 -22.44 -20.92
CA HIS A 649 9.49 -22.98 -22.01
C HIS A 649 9.46 -22.03 -23.21
N GLU A 650 9.18 -20.75 -22.98
CA GLU A 650 9.18 -19.71 -24.02
C GLU A 650 10.55 -19.62 -24.71
N GLY A 651 11.65 -19.61 -23.94
CA GLY A 651 13.01 -19.65 -24.47
C GLY A 651 13.31 -20.89 -25.34
N HIS A 652 12.77 -22.07 -24.98
CA HIS A 652 12.88 -23.27 -25.80
C HIS A 652 12.12 -23.15 -27.13
N ILE A 653 10.96 -22.49 -27.14
CA ILE A 653 10.22 -22.22 -28.38
C ILE A 653 11.01 -21.27 -29.28
N TYR A 654 11.60 -20.20 -28.73
CA TYR A 654 12.49 -19.35 -29.51
C TYR A 654 13.69 -20.14 -30.07
N ALA A 655 14.30 -21.02 -29.28
CA ALA A 655 15.38 -21.89 -29.75
C ALA A 655 14.93 -22.84 -30.88
N TRP A 656 13.72 -23.38 -30.81
CA TRP A 656 13.11 -24.17 -31.89
C TRP A 656 12.89 -23.35 -33.16
N LEU A 657 12.53 -22.08 -33.01
CA LEU A 657 12.31 -21.11 -34.08
C LEU A 657 13.59 -20.38 -34.53
N ASP A 658 14.79 -20.92 -34.26
CA ASP A 658 16.07 -20.26 -34.54
C ASP A 658 16.21 -19.70 -35.97
N LYS A 659 15.67 -20.41 -36.97
CA LYS A 659 15.70 -19.98 -38.38
C LYS A 659 14.81 -18.76 -38.68
N LEU A 660 13.80 -18.49 -37.85
CA LEU A 660 12.87 -17.38 -38.01
C LEU A 660 13.23 -16.16 -37.14
N GLN A 661 14.22 -16.31 -36.24
CA GLN A 661 14.66 -15.22 -35.37
C GLN A 661 15.27 -14.07 -36.17
N GLY A 662 14.89 -12.86 -35.80
CA GLY A 662 15.29 -11.64 -36.49
C GLY A 662 14.46 -11.30 -37.72
N GLU A 663 13.46 -12.13 -38.07
CA GLU A 663 12.58 -11.91 -39.22
C GLU A 663 11.10 -12.00 -38.84
N VAL A 664 10.67 -13.12 -38.24
CA VAL A 664 9.27 -13.39 -37.86
C VAL A 664 9.07 -13.37 -36.34
N VAL A 665 10.14 -13.64 -35.60
CA VAL A 665 10.14 -13.60 -34.14
C VAL A 665 11.41 -12.86 -33.68
N PRO A 666 11.40 -12.22 -32.50
CA PRO A 666 12.59 -11.57 -31.94
C PRO A 666 13.79 -12.52 -31.83
N VAL A 667 14.99 -11.94 -31.91
CA VAL A 667 16.23 -12.62 -31.54
C VAL A 667 16.25 -12.87 -30.05
N HIS A 668 16.26 -14.14 -29.64
CA HIS A 668 16.42 -14.57 -28.26
C HIS A 668 17.91 -14.66 -27.91
N LEU A 669 18.32 -13.87 -26.92
CA LEU A 669 19.71 -13.67 -26.52
C LEU A 669 20.10 -14.46 -25.26
N GLY A 670 19.13 -15.11 -24.61
CA GLY A 670 19.39 -15.98 -23.46
C GLY A 670 18.53 -15.63 -22.25
N LEU A 671 18.79 -16.34 -21.15
CA LEU A 671 18.10 -16.17 -19.87
C LEU A 671 19.11 -15.84 -18.79
N VAL A 672 18.87 -14.75 -18.06
CA VAL A 672 19.67 -14.29 -16.93
C VAL A 672 18.92 -14.52 -15.63
N ARG A 673 19.66 -14.98 -14.62
CA ARG A 673 19.18 -15.20 -13.26
C ARG A 673 19.98 -14.35 -12.30
N LEU A 674 19.29 -13.54 -11.50
CA LEU A 674 19.90 -12.67 -10.49
C LEU A 674 20.04 -13.38 -9.14
N ASP A 675 19.43 -14.56 -8.99
CA ASP A 675 19.36 -15.33 -7.74
C ASP A 675 20.45 -16.41 -7.59
N LYS A 676 21.36 -16.56 -8.55
CA LYS A 676 22.38 -17.62 -8.57
C LYS A 676 23.73 -17.13 -9.08
N HIS A 677 24.80 -17.44 -8.34
CA HIS A 677 26.17 -17.43 -8.84
C HIS A 677 26.82 -18.81 -8.63
N GLN A 678 27.88 -19.11 -9.38
CA GLN A 678 28.61 -20.40 -9.40
C GLN A 678 29.13 -20.79 -8.00
N GLY A 679 28.29 -21.43 -7.18
CA GLY A 679 28.68 -22.02 -5.89
C GLY A 679 28.74 -21.07 -4.70
N GLU A 680 28.43 -19.78 -4.86
CA GLU A 680 28.46 -18.78 -3.78
C GLU A 680 27.05 -18.46 -3.27
N ALA A 681 26.94 -18.20 -1.96
CA ALA A 681 25.73 -17.68 -1.34
C ALA A 681 25.49 -16.24 -1.84
N VAL A 682 24.48 -16.06 -2.68
CA VAL A 682 24.08 -14.74 -3.19
C VAL A 682 23.32 -13.98 -2.09
N PRO A 683 23.56 -12.67 -1.88
CA PRO A 683 22.81 -11.88 -0.93
C PRO A 683 21.30 -11.99 -1.16
N VAL A 684 20.53 -12.13 -0.08
CA VAL A 684 19.07 -12.37 -0.10
C VAL A 684 18.28 -11.21 -0.76
N HIS A 685 18.94 -10.08 -1.03
CA HIS A 685 18.33 -8.82 -1.42
C HIS A 685 18.55 -8.40 -2.88
N GLN A 686 19.11 -9.25 -3.73
CA GLN A 686 19.39 -8.90 -5.12
C GLN A 686 18.12 -8.91 -5.99
N GLY A 687 18.03 -8.02 -6.99
CA GLY A 687 16.93 -7.98 -7.98
C GLY A 687 16.25 -6.62 -8.13
N TYR A 688 15.52 -6.45 -9.23
CA TYR A 688 14.80 -5.21 -9.53
C TYR A 688 13.46 -5.21 -8.80
N ILE A 689 13.20 -4.22 -7.94
CA ILE A 689 11.92 -4.08 -7.22
C ILE A 689 11.02 -3.14 -8.02
N LEU A 690 9.92 -3.69 -8.55
CA LEU A 690 8.90 -2.90 -9.21
C LEU A 690 8.13 -2.04 -8.18
N PRO A 691 7.48 -0.94 -8.60
CA PRO A 691 6.67 -0.10 -7.73
C PRO A 691 5.56 -0.87 -6.99
N GLY A 692 4.96 -1.86 -7.64
CA GLY A 692 4.00 -2.78 -7.02
C GLY A 692 4.63 -3.77 -6.03
N GLY A 693 5.93 -3.66 -5.77
CA GLY A 693 6.77 -4.45 -4.87
C GLY A 693 7.28 -5.77 -5.45
N ALA A 694 6.81 -6.20 -6.62
CA ALA A 694 7.30 -7.45 -7.23
C ALA A 694 8.82 -7.39 -7.48
N ARG A 695 9.56 -8.38 -6.96
CA ARG A 695 11.01 -8.48 -7.13
C ARG A 695 11.37 -9.37 -8.30
N ILE A 696 11.87 -8.77 -9.37
CA ILE A 696 12.31 -9.46 -10.58
C ILE A 696 13.69 -10.07 -10.35
N LEU A 697 13.75 -11.39 -10.57
CA LEU A 697 14.94 -12.21 -10.33
C LEU A 697 15.38 -13.00 -11.57
N CYS A 698 14.53 -13.08 -12.59
CA CYS A 698 14.80 -13.78 -13.84
C CYS A 698 14.43 -12.85 -15.00
N MET A 699 15.31 -12.74 -16.01
CA MET A 699 15.08 -11.95 -17.21
C MET A 699 15.42 -12.74 -18.46
N MET A 700 14.48 -12.92 -19.38
CA MET A 700 14.73 -13.44 -20.72
C MET A 700 15.11 -12.28 -21.64
N LEU A 701 16.29 -12.32 -22.24
CA LEU A 701 16.85 -11.25 -23.06
C LEU A 701 16.48 -11.46 -24.53
N MET A 702 15.99 -10.42 -25.17
CA MET A 702 15.53 -10.45 -26.56
C MET A 702 15.79 -9.12 -27.29
N SER A 703 15.85 -9.14 -28.61
CA SER A 703 15.78 -7.94 -29.45
C SER A 703 14.43 -7.23 -29.34
N TRP A 704 14.37 -5.94 -29.67
CA TRP A 704 13.13 -5.19 -29.73
C TRP A 704 12.22 -5.65 -30.88
N GLY A 705 11.01 -6.13 -30.56
CA GLY A 705 10.07 -6.69 -31.55
C GLY A 705 9.38 -5.67 -32.46
N GLY A 706 9.32 -4.40 -32.07
CA GLY A 706 8.63 -3.34 -32.81
C GLY A 706 7.40 -2.83 -32.07
N GLU A 707 6.64 -1.95 -32.74
CA GLU A 707 5.48 -1.29 -32.13
C GLU A 707 4.20 -2.09 -32.29
N THR A 708 3.21 -1.84 -31.44
CA THR A 708 1.87 -2.39 -31.63
C THR A 708 1.27 -1.92 -32.94
N VAL A 709 0.59 -2.81 -33.62
CA VAL A 709 -0.03 -2.56 -34.93
C VAL A 709 -0.94 -1.32 -34.92
N ASP A 710 -1.76 -1.14 -33.89
CA ASP A 710 -2.69 -0.01 -33.79
C ASP A 710 -1.96 1.34 -33.77
N THR A 711 -0.80 1.40 -33.12
CA THR A 711 0.05 2.60 -33.08
C THR A 711 0.53 2.98 -34.47
N VAL A 712 0.93 2.00 -35.28
CA VAL A 712 1.40 2.22 -36.65
C VAL A 712 0.27 2.64 -37.59
N MET A 713 -0.95 2.10 -37.39
CA MET A 713 -2.12 2.45 -38.18
C MET A 713 -2.62 3.88 -37.88
N ALA A 714 -2.46 4.35 -36.64
CA ALA A 714 -2.81 5.72 -36.24
C ALA A 714 -1.91 6.79 -36.90
N ASP A 715 -0.64 6.46 -37.19
CA ASP A 715 0.33 7.38 -37.79
C ASP A 715 0.23 7.49 -39.32
N GLY A 716 -0.71 6.78 -39.95
CA GLY A 716 -1.13 6.99 -41.35
C GLY A 716 -0.05 6.73 -42.42
N ALA A 717 1.09 6.14 -42.06
CA ALA A 717 2.28 6.12 -42.90
C ALA A 717 2.37 4.92 -43.87
N VAL A 718 1.42 3.98 -43.85
CA VAL A 718 1.65 2.67 -44.48
C VAL A 718 0.38 2.05 -45.09
N THR A 719 0.35 1.92 -46.43
CA THR A 719 -0.62 1.08 -47.17
C THR A 719 -0.14 -0.37 -47.25
N ILE A 720 0.09 -1.02 -46.11
CA ILE A 720 0.47 -2.44 -46.06
C ILE A 720 -0.79 -3.26 -45.79
N ASP A 721 -0.96 -4.34 -46.54
CA ASP A 721 -1.96 -5.36 -46.20
C ASP A 721 -1.47 -6.13 -44.97
N LEU A 722 -1.68 -5.50 -43.82
CA LEU A 722 -1.32 -6.01 -42.52
C LEU A 722 -1.94 -7.39 -42.27
N ARG A 723 -3.17 -7.64 -42.74
CA ARG A 723 -3.82 -8.94 -42.59
C ARG A 723 -3.07 -10.03 -43.36
N ALA A 724 -2.60 -9.72 -44.57
CA ALA A 724 -1.74 -10.64 -45.30
C ALA A 724 -0.42 -10.91 -44.57
N GLU A 725 0.22 -9.88 -43.98
CA GLU A 725 1.50 -10.05 -43.29
C GLU A 725 1.39 -10.77 -41.95
N ILE A 726 0.31 -10.56 -41.19
CA ILE A 726 -0.03 -11.37 -40.01
C ILE A 726 -0.16 -12.83 -40.41
N ARG A 727 -0.98 -13.13 -41.44
CA ARG A 727 -1.19 -14.51 -41.91
C ARG A 727 0.11 -15.16 -42.35
N ARG A 728 0.95 -14.43 -43.09
CA ARG A 728 2.25 -14.91 -43.54
C ARG A 728 3.17 -15.27 -42.37
N SER A 729 3.22 -14.43 -41.34
CA SER A 729 4.06 -14.64 -40.17
C SER A 729 3.57 -15.81 -39.30
N SER A 730 2.27 -15.93 -39.06
CA SER A 730 1.69 -17.10 -38.37
C SER A 730 1.90 -18.40 -39.15
N GLN A 731 1.80 -18.36 -40.49
CA GLN A 731 2.05 -19.54 -41.34
C GLN A 731 3.50 -20.01 -41.24
N ASP A 732 4.48 -19.12 -41.22
CA ASP A 732 5.90 -19.49 -41.11
C ASP A 732 6.20 -20.16 -39.76
N VAL A 733 5.62 -19.66 -38.66
CA VAL A 733 5.75 -20.28 -37.33
C VAL A 733 5.05 -21.64 -37.29
N TRP A 734 3.84 -21.74 -37.82
CA TRP A 734 3.09 -22.99 -37.90
C TRP A 734 3.80 -24.03 -38.78
N ALA A 735 4.47 -23.61 -39.87
CA ALA A 735 5.27 -24.48 -40.72
C ALA A 735 6.50 -25.07 -40.00
N LYS A 736 6.94 -24.49 -38.88
CA LYS A 736 7.93 -25.09 -37.97
C LYS A 736 7.32 -26.03 -36.94
N GLY A 737 6.00 -26.25 -36.99
CA GLY A 737 5.25 -27.10 -36.08
C GLY A 737 4.87 -26.42 -34.77
N VAL A 738 5.10 -25.12 -34.61
CA VAL A 738 4.74 -24.41 -33.38
C VAL A 738 3.31 -23.91 -33.50
N ASP A 739 2.46 -24.29 -32.54
CA ASP A 739 1.16 -23.65 -32.33
C ASP A 739 1.33 -22.61 -31.23
N HIS A 740 1.12 -21.34 -31.54
CA HIS A 740 1.36 -20.23 -30.61
C HIS A 740 0.38 -20.23 -29.44
N GLY A 741 -0.89 -20.61 -29.67
CA GLY A 741 -1.91 -20.68 -28.61
C GLY A 741 -2.36 -19.34 -27.98
N ASP A 742 -1.86 -18.18 -28.45
CA ASP A 742 -2.19 -16.85 -27.90
C ASP A 742 -1.96 -15.69 -28.90
N GLU A 743 -2.39 -15.85 -30.16
CA GLU A 743 -2.19 -14.81 -31.20
C GLU A 743 -3.20 -13.66 -31.12
N ARG A 744 -3.18 -12.90 -30.03
CA ARG A 744 -3.91 -11.64 -29.86
C ARG A 744 -3.10 -10.46 -30.43
N ASP A 745 -3.77 -9.34 -30.70
CA ASP A 745 -3.11 -8.17 -31.32
C ASP A 745 -1.99 -7.58 -30.44
N ALA A 746 -2.10 -7.71 -29.11
CA ALA A 746 -1.02 -7.34 -28.18
C ALA A 746 0.28 -8.15 -28.36
N ASN A 747 0.20 -9.34 -28.96
CA ASN A 747 1.33 -10.25 -29.21
C ASN A 747 1.84 -10.19 -30.66
N ARG A 748 1.34 -9.23 -31.45
CA ARG A 748 1.71 -8.99 -32.86
C ARG A 748 2.31 -7.61 -32.98
N LEU A 749 3.61 -7.54 -33.24
CA LEU A 749 4.36 -6.29 -33.29
C LEU A 749 4.79 -5.98 -34.72
N TRP A 750 4.57 -4.76 -35.18
CA TRP A 750 5.10 -4.30 -36.46
C TRP A 750 6.57 -3.90 -36.30
N ASN A 751 7.45 -4.64 -36.97
CA ASN A 751 8.86 -4.31 -37.02
C ASN A 751 9.16 -3.52 -38.31
N ASP A 752 9.51 -2.24 -38.17
CA ASP A 752 9.75 -1.38 -39.33
C ASP A 752 11.04 -1.76 -40.10
N GLU A 753 12.09 -2.17 -39.39
CA GLU A 753 13.36 -2.65 -40.00
C GLU A 753 13.11 -3.82 -40.96
N ARG A 754 12.28 -4.79 -40.55
CA ARG A 754 11.97 -5.97 -41.35
C ARG A 754 10.75 -5.81 -42.25
N ARG A 755 10.00 -4.71 -42.08
CA ARG A 755 8.71 -4.47 -42.71
C ARG A 755 7.79 -5.69 -42.58
N ARG A 756 7.78 -6.27 -41.37
CA ARG A 756 7.21 -7.58 -41.09
C ARG A 756 6.58 -7.61 -39.69
N VAL A 757 5.48 -8.35 -39.56
CA VAL A 757 4.85 -8.61 -38.26
C VAL A 757 5.67 -9.66 -37.51
N MET A 758 6.15 -9.29 -36.33
CA MET A 758 6.80 -10.20 -35.40
C MET A 758 5.81 -10.76 -34.38
N LEU A 759 5.88 -12.07 -34.16
CA LEU A 759 5.11 -12.75 -33.11
C LEU A 759 5.96 -12.83 -31.84
N VAL A 760 5.32 -12.54 -30.69
CA VAL A 760 5.94 -12.55 -29.37
C VAL A 760 5.05 -13.27 -28.36
N ASP A 761 5.58 -13.54 -27.16
CA ASP A 761 4.84 -14.14 -26.04
C ASP A 761 4.44 -15.61 -26.27
N PHE A 762 5.44 -16.48 -26.42
CA PHE A 762 5.24 -17.92 -26.68
C PHE A 762 5.04 -18.76 -25.41
N GLU A 763 4.66 -18.15 -24.29
CA GLU A 763 4.50 -18.86 -23.01
C GLU A 763 3.42 -19.96 -23.05
N ARG A 764 2.41 -19.80 -23.92
CA ARG A 764 1.31 -20.76 -24.14
C ARG A 764 1.54 -21.68 -25.35
N ALA A 765 2.66 -21.52 -26.05
CA ALA A 765 2.90 -22.22 -27.30
C ALA A 765 3.13 -23.71 -27.07
N THR A 766 2.70 -24.53 -28.01
CA THR A 766 2.87 -25.99 -27.94
C THR A 766 3.62 -26.51 -29.16
N LEU A 767 4.45 -27.52 -28.91
CA LEU A 767 5.08 -28.30 -29.97
C LEU A 767 4.25 -29.55 -30.25
N PRO A 768 4.26 -30.07 -31.49
CA PRO A 768 3.49 -31.25 -31.85
C PRO A 768 4.03 -32.43 -31.04
N ARG A 769 3.14 -33.19 -30.39
CA ARG A 769 3.55 -34.43 -29.73
C ARG A 769 4.14 -35.37 -30.79
N LEU A 770 5.44 -35.64 -30.71
CA LEU A 770 6.07 -36.74 -31.43
C LEU A 770 5.40 -38.04 -30.98
N LYS A 771 4.39 -38.51 -31.71
CA LYS A 771 3.95 -39.90 -31.59
C LYS A 771 5.15 -40.73 -32.04
N HIS A 772 5.78 -41.48 -31.13
CA HIS A 772 6.77 -42.51 -31.43
C HIS A 772 6.16 -43.50 -32.46
N LYS A 773 6.28 -43.17 -33.74
CA LYS A 773 5.88 -44.00 -34.88
C LYS A 773 7.14 -44.43 -35.63
N GLN A 774 8.14 -44.97 -34.95
CA GLN A 774 9.28 -45.65 -35.58
C GLN A 774 9.92 -46.69 -34.64
N LEU A 775 9.14 -47.56 -33.99
CA LEU A 775 9.68 -48.79 -33.37
C LEU A 775 8.75 -50.03 -33.52
N SER A 776 7.74 -49.99 -34.39
CA SER A 776 6.80 -51.12 -34.56
C SER A 776 7.04 -51.96 -35.83
N ASN A 777 8.21 -51.88 -36.47
CA ASN A 777 8.51 -52.62 -37.71
C ASN A 777 9.70 -53.58 -37.61
N VAL A 778 10.05 -54.06 -36.42
CA VAL A 778 10.94 -55.23 -36.28
C VAL A 778 10.36 -56.18 -35.24
N SER A 779 9.35 -56.95 -35.64
CA SER A 779 9.05 -58.29 -35.07
C SER A 779 7.98 -58.98 -35.90
N LYS A 780 8.38 -59.58 -37.03
CA LYS A 780 7.63 -60.68 -37.62
C LYS A 780 8.34 -61.99 -37.30
N LYS A 781 7.56 -62.89 -36.70
CA LYS A 781 7.76 -64.34 -36.52
C LYS A 781 8.89 -64.82 -35.58
N ARG A 782 8.47 -65.33 -34.42
CA ARG A 782 8.30 -66.78 -34.24
C ARG A 782 7.43 -67.12 -33.03
N LYS A 783 6.42 -67.95 -33.29
CA LYS A 783 5.50 -68.57 -32.35
C LYS A 783 6.09 -69.91 -31.92
N ARG A 784 6.18 -70.18 -30.62
CA ARG A 784 6.22 -71.48 -29.90
C ARG A 784 6.60 -71.19 -28.44
N GLN A 785 6.13 -71.83 -27.37
CA GLN A 785 5.04 -72.76 -27.05
C GLN A 785 5.27 -73.09 -25.56
N GLY A 786 4.24 -72.97 -24.69
CA GLY A 786 4.21 -73.50 -23.31
C GLY A 786 5.22 -72.89 -22.33
N ASP A 787 5.10 -72.97 -21.02
CA ASP A 787 4.04 -73.45 -20.13
C ASP A 787 4.42 -72.97 -18.71
N LEU A 788 3.41 -72.73 -17.87
CA LEU A 788 3.40 -72.76 -16.39
C LEU A 788 4.47 -72.03 -15.54
N GLY A 789 3.97 -71.25 -14.56
CA GLY A 789 4.43 -71.39 -13.17
C GLY A 789 4.89 -70.12 -12.42
N GLY A 790 3.99 -69.58 -11.60
CA GLY A 790 4.20 -69.43 -10.14
C GLY A 790 5.30 -68.53 -9.55
N HIS A 791 4.82 -67.59 -8.74
CA HIS A 791 5.41 -67.05 -7.49
C HIS A 791 6.51 -65.96 -7.49
N ASP A 792 6.06 -64.75 -7.18
CA ASP A 792 6.23 -64.02 -5.91
C ASP A 792 7.63 -63.77 -5.29
N ARG A 793 7.84 -62.48 -4.97
CA ARG A 793 8.70 -61.86 -3.92
C ARG A 793 10.23 -61.80 -4.08
N LYS A 794 10.75 -60.56 -4.16
CA LYS A 794 11.55 -59.83 -3.13
C LYS A 794 12.26 -58.63 -3.79
N ARG A 795 11.89 -57.38 -3.44
CA ARG A 795 12.67 -56.42 -2.60
C ARG A 795 14.20 -56.54 -2.71
N PHE A 796 14.86 -55.51 -3.22
CA PHE A 796 15.89 -54.68 -2.54
C PHE A 796 16.18 -53.38 -3.35
N PRO A 797 16.40 -52.23 -2.68
CA PRO A 797 17.04 -51.01 -3.23
C PRO A 797 18.56 -51.02 -2.88
N PRO A 798 19.33 -49.92 -2.91
CA PRO A 798 19.46 -48.77 -3.84
C PRO A 798 20.92 -48.63 -4.37
N GLY A 799 21.16 -47.72 -5.32
CA GLY A 799 22.45 -46.99 -5.38
C GLY A 799 23.22 -46.95 -6.70
N ARG A 800 23.45 -45.70 -7.14
CA ARG A 800 24.70 -45.12 -7.66
C ARG A 800 25.26 -45.57 -9.03
N LEU A 801 25.57 -44.50 -9.80
CA LEU A 801 26.83 -44.18 -10.49
C LEU A 801 26.91 -44.28 -12.03
N TRP A 802 27.22 -43.10 -12.60
CA TRP A 802 28.08 -42.76 -13.76
C TRP A 802 27.59 -42.81 -15.23
N LEU A 803 27.87 -41.67 -15.89
CA LEU A 803 28.40 -41.43 -17.24
C LEU A 803 27.75 -42.16 -18.42
N VAL A 804 27.21 -41.40 -19.37
CA VAL A 804 27.94 -40.73 -20.47
C VAL A 804 27.25 -39.41 -20.79
#